data_AF-A0AAJ7IS15-F1
#
_entry.id   AF-A0AAJ7IS15-F1
#
_cell.length_a   1.000
_cell.length_b   1.000
_cell.length_c   1.000
_cell.angle_alpha   90.00
_cell.angle_beta   90.00
_cell.angle_gamma   90.00
#
_symmetry.space_group_name_H-M   'P 1'
#
loop_
_entity.id
_entity.type
_entity.pdbx_description
1 polymer ?
#
loop_
_entity_poly.entity_id
_entity_poly.type
_entity_poly.pdbx_seq_one_letter_code
_entity_poly.pdbx_strand_id
1 'polypeptide(L)'
;MEQTKTPASRLLSTSCIENKDDLEEKFERCYMVLQNLTTGLSEKEAHDTLNNAVCKDKIHEEVSLGLLMVILTDPQSAAKSYRDLTLITRDGLGIVLGHLNQLVLERYLRLNDVTKNQLLWLLKEMIRTSVSSVDNFCLSLLRHAAGGDISPRNLFLVDALLDIFQENRPWLDKFPFLVASVVYTYLRLIEDHNAPHLSGLRQKEVNFTVSLIKERMVDCMAIGRDLVRLLQNVARISEFEGLWKDVLYNPKSLCPTFTGVLQLLQTRTSRRFLQSRLTPDMERKLVFLTSQVRFGNHKRYQDWFQRQYLATPESQSLRCDLIRFIVGVIHPTNELLCSDIIPRWAVIGWLFTTCTSTVAASNAKLALFYDWLFFEPEKDNIMNIEPAILVMHNSMRSHPPVTATLLDFLCRIIPNFYPPLTEKVRNGIFSSLRQILEKRVLPSLYPLFDSPKLDRELRSKIRETFKEFCLPPNVDPGKMEDLHKDLTSGATLENTVITAVENNHVNQDPEPAFSDEEEEMPLRIRVEEEDEEDVPLANVKLKNEQKNANCVVKKEDITSQLNLILEPEELRTAVESLHSETDNEVRCQMMERIVQMVVEDEIDAETISALASCISTILSSQITSQIFPSDNLNEEALTDSISTPLFVMFRNQFQLCKEEDNRRKLLARVLAEMQNVQPRIGYLLLYFLKVWGREEEKREGEPSNVLNDVKASVYKDFCAHREKKLDACLVSDLKLCHEDNIFMLCYLVPDVYMGFQNVTLGNVQLLHLVVSTVDACQLQELVCQIMQGHLKMLKKESFTSLLTASLNWETFEQYCFWQLIFAHDFPIDYVLPVLPKLQFRDHAEALTSILFMLKQEKPTLELLRQLLARQNVDGDMFVVAALRYWCRDYEEKLGELLANLLSTRYPATSPNKRKRSGAKHNQQPGPPTGEQVLGHLDQLRQHCTSSAELQLYHSEGMQRALQQAQAASSDSLRKSYGDLFALAEVNEENEPPPPPPTSSARKHAAASAGGGGAGSKGGQRKTGANTRERSSSKRPPPRVSYQIDSTSSSEEEGLVNVKQAKKRKKFNPVGSDSD
;
A
#
# COMPACT_ATOMS: atom_id res chain seq x y z
N MET A 1 16.78 -33.57 10.48
CA MET A 1 16.81 -33.96 9.06
C MET A 1 17.43 -32.80 8.33
N GLU A 2 18.47 -33.03 7.53
CA GLU A 2 18.92 -32.01 6.57
C GLU A 2 17.87 -31.94 5.46
N GLN A 3 17.35 -30.75 5.17
CA GLN A 3 16.58 -30.56 3.94
C GLN A 3 17.56 -30.60 2.78
N THR A 4 17.38 -31.56 1.88
CA THR A 4 18.06 -31.58 0.59
C THR A 4 17.82 -30.25 -0.11
N LYS A 5 18.89 -29.50 -0.39
CA LYS A 5 18.78 -28.25 -1.15
C LYS A 5 18.15 -28.55 -2.50
N THR A 6 16.95 -28.01 -2.72
CA THR A 6 16.33 -27.95 -4.05
C THR A 6 17.34 -27.33 -5.02
N PRO A 7 17.52 -27.87 -6.25
CA PRO A 7 18.36 -27.22 -7.24
C PRO A 7 17.86 -25.79 -7.48
N ALA A 8 18.79 -24.85 -7.65
CA ALA A 8 18.44 -23.48 -7.97
C ALA A 8 17.78 -23.40 -9.35
N SER A 9 16.74 -22.58 -9.45
CA SER A 9 16.08 -22.23 -10.72
C SER A 9 17.11 -21.79 -11.75
N ARG A 10 16.98 -22.28 -12.99
CA ARG A 10 17.91 -22.00 -14.10
C ARG A 10 17.41 -20.91 -15.03
N LEU A 11 16.10 -20.72 -15.07
CA LEU A 11 15.38 -19.86 -16.01
C LEU A 11 14.79 -18.64 -15.28
N LEU A 12 14.28 -18.84 -14.07
CA LEU A 12 13.64 -17.80 -13.26
C LEU A 12 14.57 -17.27 -12.15
N SER A 13 14.17 -16.15 -11.56
CA SER A 13 14.70 -15.58 -10.33
C SER A 13 13.67 -15.80 -9.24
N THR A 14 13.85 -16.83 -8.40
CA THR A 14 12.89 -17.22 -7.37
C THR A 14 13.32 -16.74 -5.98
N SER A 15 12.38 -16.20 -5.20
CA SER A 15 12.56 -15.94 -3.77
C SER A 15 12.32 -17.20 -2.93
N CYS A 16 12.76 -17.17 -1.67
CA CYS A 16 12.55 -18.27 -0.71
C CYS A 16 11.09 -18.50 -0.26
N ILE A 17 10.14 -17.69 -0.76
CA ILE A 17 8.70 -17.75 -0.44
C ILE A 17 7.90 -18.28 -1.65
N GLU A 18 8.49 -18.32 -2.84
CA GLU A 18 7.83 -18.79 -4.06
C GLU A 18 7.80 -20.31 -4.15
N ASN A 19 6.64 -20.85 -4.53
CA ASN A 19 6.53 -22.22 -5.02
C ASN A 19 7.32 -22.38 -6.33
N LYS A 20 7.71 -23.62 -6.63
CA LYS A 20 8.30 -23.96 -7.93
C LYS A 20 7.30 -23.71 -9.06
N ASP A 21 7.80 -23.27 -10.21
CA ASP A 21 6.97 -22.90 -11.36
C ASP A 21 6.68 -24.08 -12.28
N ASP A 22 5.40 -24.31 -12.61
CA ASP A 22 4.97 -25.42 -13.45
C ASP A 22 5.60 -25.40 -14.86
N LEU A 23 5.82 -24.20 -15.42
CA LEU A 23 6.41 -24.03 -16.75
C LEU A 23 7.93 -24.30 -16.74
N GLU A 24 8.64 -23.88 -15.69
CA GLU A 24 10.04 -24.25 -15.51
C GLU A 24 10.17 -25.76 -15.24
N GLU A 25 9.29 -26.37 -14.44
CA GLU A 25 9.30 -27.83 -14.24
C GLU A 25 8.95 -28.62 -15.52
N LYS A 26 8.13 -28.07 -16.43
CA LYS A 26 7.98 -28.65 -17.78
C LYS A 26 9.33 -28.61 -18.51
N PHE A 27 9.97 -27.45 -18.58
CA PHE A 27 11.23 -27.27 -19.32
C PHE A 27 12.39 -28.09 -18.72
N GLU A 28 12.49 -28.21 -17.39
CA GLU A 28 13.47 -29.08 -16.71
C GLU A 28 13.28 -30.56 -17.08
N ARG A 29 12.03 -31.05 -17.11
CA ARG A 29 11.73 -32.44 -17.52
C ARG A 29 12.09 -32.68 -18.98
N CYS A 30 11.73 -31.76 -19.87
CA CYS A 30 12.12 -31.78 -21.29
C CYS A 30 13.65 -31.79 -21.47
N TYR A 31 14.37 -30.96 -20.70
CA TYR A 31 15.84 -30.94 -20.68
C TYR A 31 16.44 -32.26 -20.16
N MET A 32 15.84 -32.91 -19.16
CA MET A 32 16.26 -34.25 -18.72
C MET A 32 16.04 -35.32 -19.80
N VAL A 33 14.93 -35.25 -20.56
CA VAL A 33 14.73 -36.13 -21.73
C VAL A 33 15.82 -35.91 -22.79
N LEU A 34 16.13 -34.66 -23.13
CA LEU A 34 17.24 -34.34 -24.04
C LEU A 34 18.59 -34.88 -23.55
N GLN A 35 18.93 -34.68 -22.27
CA GLN A 35 20.18 -35.16 -21.69
C GLN A 35 20.27 -36.69 -21.76
N ASN A 36 19.19 -37.41 -21.43
CA ASN A 36 19.15 -38.88 -21.51
C ASN A 36 19.34 -39.42 -22.94
N LEU A 37 18.96 -38.65 -23.98
CA LEU A 37 19.13 -39.02 -25.39
C LEU A 37 20.49 -38.63 -25.99
N THR A 38 21.30 -37.83 -25.30
CA THR A 38 22.53 -37.22 -25.87
C THR A 38 23.80 -37.45 -25.04
N THR A 39 23.67 -37.81 -23.75
CA THR A 39 24.83 -37.99 -22.85
C THR A 39 25.73 -39.13 -23.32
N GLY A 40 27.01 -38.81 -23.53
CA GLY A 40 28.06 -39.80 -23.88
C GLY A 40 28.14 -40.17 -25.37
N LEU A 41 27.30 -39.59 -26.23
CA LEU A 41 27.34 -39.77 -27.69
C LEU A 41 28.26 -38.73 -28.35
N SER A 42 28.82 -39.06 -29.52
CA SER A 42 29.42 -38.03 -30.40
C SER A 42 28.35 -37.12 -31.01
N GLU A 43 28.74 -35.95 -31.54
CA GLU A 43 27.77 -34.99 -32.09
C GLU A 43 26.90 -35.58 -33.20
N LYS A 44 27.46 -36.47 -34.02
CA LYS A 44 26.70 -37.16 -35.09
C LYS A 44 25.75 -38.20 -34.51
N GLU A 45 26.21 -39.03 -33.59
CA GLU A 45 25.36 -40.07 -32.97
C GLU A 45 24.23 -39.45 -32.16
N ALA A 46 24.48 -38.32 -31.48
CA ALA A 46 23.46 -37.52 -30.82
C ALA A 46 22.44 -36.98 -31.83
N HIS A 47 22.88 -36.37 -32.94
CA HIS A 47 21.98 -35.86 -33.97
C HIS A 47 21.13 -36.97 -34.62
N ASP A 48 21.75 -38.08 -35.02
CA ASP A 48 21.08 -39.25 -35.60
C ASP A 48 20.07 -39.84 -34.57
N THR A 49 20.40 -39.87 -33.28
CA THR A 49 19.50 -40.33 -32.21
C THR A 49 18.30 -39.40 -32.02
N LEU A 50 18.51 -38.08 -31.97
CA LEU A 50 17.44 -37.10 -31.82
C LEU A 50 16.49 -37.11 -33.01
N ASN A 51 17.01 -37.17 -34.24
CA ASN A 51 16.21 -37.19 -35.46
C ASN A 51 15.31 -38.45 -35.53
N ASN A 52 15.81 -39.61 -35.11
CA ASN A 52 15.00 -40.82 -34.96
C ASN A 52 13.98 -40.72 -33.79
N ALA A 53 14.29 -40.00 -32.72
CA ALA A 53 13.42 -39.86 -31.56
C ALA A 53 12.20 -38.95 -31.83
N VAL A 54 12.39 -37.83 -32.56
CA VAL A 54 11.31 -36.89 -32.93
C VAL A 54 10.33 -37.43 -33.98
N CYS A 55 10.50 -38.67 -34.45
CA CYS A 55 9.49 -39.37 -35.26
C CYS A 55 8.14 -39.56 -34.54
N LYS A 56 8.08 -39.34 -33.21
CA LYS A 56 6.84 -39.36 -32.40
C LYS A 56 6.56 -37.98 -31.82
N ASP A 57 5.35 -37.48 -31.97
CA ASP A 57 5.04 -36.05 -31.79
C ASP A 57 5.24 -35.55 -30.34
N LYS A 58 4.89 -36.38 -29.35
CA LYS A 58 5.19 -36.08 -27.93
C LYS A 58 6.70 -35.98 -27.66
N ILE A 59 7.52 -36.80 -28.31
CA ILE A 59 8.98 -36.75 -28.14
C ILE A 59 9.56 -35.56 -28.93
N HIS A 60 8.95 -35.18 -30.06
CA HIS A 60 9.27 -33.94 -30.76
C HIS A 60 9.06 -32.71 -29.87
N GLU A 61 7.95 -32.61 -29.12
CA GLU A 61 7.77 -31.56 -28.11
C GLU A 61 8.84 -31.64 -27.01
N GLU A 62 9.00 -32.78 -26.36
CA GLU A 62 9.92 -32.95 -25.22
C GLU A 62 11.38 -32.65 -25.59
N VAL A 63 11.84 -33.04 -26.79
CA VAL A 63 13.19 -32.72 -27.28
C VAL A 63 13.32 -31.25 -27.69
N SER A 64 12.31 -30.68 -28.37
CA SER A 64 12.34 -29.28 -28.82
C SER A 64 12.38 -28.31 -27.64
N LEU A 65 11.57 -28.55 -26.60
CA LEU A 65 11.60 -27.78 -25.36
C LEU A 65 12.89 -28.04 -24.55
N GLY A 66 13.45 -29.25 -24.62
CA GLY A 66 14.76 -29.54 -24.03
C GLY A 66 15.89 -28.72 -24.67
N LEU A 67 15.88 -28.56 -26.00
CA LEU A 67 16.85 -27.73 -26.72
C LEU A 67 16.60 -26.24 -26.48
N LEU A 68 15.33 -25.80 -26.42
CA LEU A 68 14.97 -24.44 -26.00
C LEU A 68 15.53 -24.12 -24.60
N MET A 69 15.44 -25.06 -23.66
CA MET A 69 15.99 -24.89 -22.31
C MET A 69 17.53 -24.74 -22.31
N VAL A 70 18.24 -25.46 -23.20
CA VAL A 70 19.69 -25.20 -23.40
C VAL A 70 19.91 -23.80 -23.94
N ILE A 71 19.21 -23.42 -25.02
CA ILE A 71 19.36 -22.11 -25.66
C ILE A 71 19.13 -20.96 -24.67
N LEU A 72 18.13 -21.08 -23.80
CA LEU A 72 17.74 -20.07 -22.81
C LEU A 72 18.61 -20.03 -21.54
N THR A 73 19.50 -21.00 -21.30
CA THR A 73 20.29 -21.09 -20.05
C THR A 73 21.79 -21.28 -20.23
N ASP A 74 22.27 -21.76 -21.39
CA ASP A 74 23.69 -21.87 -21.73
C ASP A 74 24.03 -21.14 -23.04
N PRO A 75 24.55 -19.90 -22.95
CA PRO A 75 25.00 -19.12 -24.11
C PRO A 75 26.12 -19.78 -24.94
N GLN A 76 26.90 -20.70 -24.38
CA GLN A 76 27.99 -21.37 -25.11
C GLN A 76 27.44 -22.49 -26.01
N SER A 77 26.47 -23.26 -25.52
CA SER A 77 25.81 -24.32 -26.29
C SER A 77 24.70 -23.81 -27.22
N ALA A 78 24.11 -22.65 -26.95
CA ALA A 78 22.94 -22.13 -27.67
C ALA A 78 23.05 -22.14 -29.20
N ALA A 79 24.18 -21.70 -29.77
CA ALA A 79 24.39 -21.67 -31.22
C ALA A 79 24.44 -23.08 -31.87
N LYS A 80 24.81 -24.11 -31.10
CA LYS A 80 24.72 -25.52 -31.51
C LYS A 80 23.29 -26.03 -31.34
N SER A 81 22.71 -25.87 -30.15
CA SER A 81 21.36 -26.35 -29.85
C SER A 81 20.28 -25.72 -30.73
N TYR A 82 20.43 -24.47 -31.16
CA TYR A 82 19.55 -23.86 -32.16
C TYR A 82 19.70 -24.51 -33.54
N ARG A 83 20.92 -24.83 -33.98
CA ARG A 83 21.15 -25.58 -35.22
C ARG A 83 20.49 -26.95 -35.17
N ASP A 84 20.74 -27.70 -34.10
CA ASP A 84 20.13 -29.03 -33.89
C ASP A 84 18.60 -28.93 -33.89
N LEU A 85 18.03 -27.94 -33.20
CA LEU A 85 16.59 -27.65 -33.18
C LEU A 85 16.03 -27.35 -34.58
N THR A 86 16.70 -26.52 -35.38
CA THR A 86 16.30 -26.20 -36.77
C THR A 86 16.43 -27.38 -37.75
N LEU A 87 17.15 -28.44 -37.38
CA LEU A 87 17.30 -29.65 -38.20
C LEU A 87 16.31 -30.76 -37.83
N ILE A 88 15.79 -30.77 -36.60
CA ILE A 88 14.83 -31.80 -36.12
C ILE A 88 13.38 -31.29 -36.01
N THR A 89 13.15 -29.98 -36.11
CA THR A 89 11.79 -29.40 -36.12
C THR A 89 10.96 -29.94 -37.28
N ARG A 90 9.72 -30.31 -36.98
CA ARG A 90 8.74 -30.86 -37.94
C ARG A 90 7.54 -29.93 -38.15
N ASP A 91 7.52 -28.84 -37.38
CA ASP A 91 6.42 -27.88 -37.17
C ASP A 91 6.82 -26.42 -37.50
N GLY A 92 8.01 -26.20 -38.07
CA GLY A 92 8.54 -24.86 -38.36
C GLY A 92 8.79 -24.02 -37.11
N LEU A 93 9.09 -24.67 -35.97
CA LEU A 93 9.24 -24.08 -34.63
C LEU A 93 7.94 -23.53 -34.00
N GLY A 94 6.76 -23.92 -34.48
CA GLY A 94 5.47 -23.51 -33.92
C GLY A 94 5.32 -23.79 -32.42
N ILE A 95 5.64 -25.01 -31.95
CA ILE A 95 5.62 -25.40 -30.54
C ILE A 95 6.58 -24.55 -29.70
N VAL A 96 7.76 -24.24 -30.27
CA VAL A 96 8.79 -23.43 -29.61
C VAL A 96 8.34 -21.97 -29.48
N LEU A 97 7.74 -21.40 -30.54
CA LEU A 97 7.19 -20.05 -30.53
C LEU A 97 5.97 -19.91 -29.61
N GLY A 98 5.10 -20.92 -29.53
CA GLY A 98 3.98 -20.94 -28.59
C GLY A 98 4.45 -20.85 -27.14
N HIS A 99 5.36 -21.75 -26.74
CA HIS A 99 5.94 -21.75 -25.39
C HIS A 99 6.79 -20.52 -25.09
N LEU A 100 7.48 -19.95 -26.08
CA LEU A 100 8.19 -18.67 -25.93
C LEU A 100 7.24 -17.49 -25.70
N ASN A 101 6.13 -17.42 -26.43
CA ASN A 101 5.11 -16.39 -26.21
C ASN A 101 4.48 -16.53 -24.82
N GLN A 102 4.13 -17.76 -24.40
CA GLN A 102 3.65 -18.03 -23.04
C GLN A 102 4.66 -17.56 -21.99
N LEU A 103 5.92 -17.97 -22.12
CA LEU A 103 7.01 -17.63 -21.19
C LEU A 103 7.21 -16.11 -21.06
N VAL A 104 7.13 -15.37 -22.16
CA VAL A 104 7.20 -13.90 -22.15
C VAL A 104 5.98 -13.32 -21.44
N LEU A 105 4.78 -13.56 -21.97
CA LEU A 105 3.53 -12.95 -21.48
C LEU A 105 3.28 -13.25 -19.99
N GLU A 106 3.59 -14.47 -19.54
CA GLU A 106 3.34 -14.90 -18.17
C GLU A 106 4.49 -14.61 -17.19
N ARG A 107 5.76 -14.75 -17.63
CA ARG A 107 6.92 -14.85 -16.72
C ARG A 107 8.08 -13.89 -16.99
N TYR A 108 8.02 -13.03 -18.03
CA TYR A 108 9.16 -12.16 -18.43
C TYR A 108 9.83 -11.41 -17.26
N LEU A 109 9.03 -10.86 -16.34
CA LEU A 109 9.53 -10.11 -15.19
C LEU A 109 10.42 -10.97 -14.26
N ARG A 110 10.09 -12.26 -14.09
CA ARG A 110 10.83 -13.24 -13.26
C ARG A 110 12.00 -13.91 -13.99
N LEU A 111 12.13 -13.80 -15.31
CA LEU A 111 13.30 -14.36 -16.03
C LEU A 111 14.61 -13.78 -15.48
N ASN A 112 15.64 -14.60 -15.31
CA ASN A 112 16.97 -14.09 -14.98
C ASN A 112 17.63 -13.37 -16.18
N ASP A 113 18.70 -12.61 -15.92
CA ASP A 113 19.31 -11.76 -16.94
C ASP A 113 20.03 -12.57 -18.06
N VAL A 114 20.47 -13.80 -17.80
CA VAL A 114 21.02 -14.70 -18.84
C VAL A 114 19.90 -15.11 -19.80
N THR A 115 18.77 -15.58 -19.28
CA THR A 115 17.62 -15.98 -20.09
C THR A 115 17.03 -14.81 -20.88
N LYS A 116 16.99 -13.58 -20.33
CA LYS A 116 16.59 -12.38 -21.08
C LYS A 116 17.52 -12.09 -22.27
N ASN A 117 18.83 -12.18 -22.08
CA ASN A 117 19.81 -12.02 -23.16
C ASN A 117 19.67 -13.10 -24.24
N GLN A 118 19.55 -14.37 -23.82
CA GLN A 118 19.41 -15.50 -24.73
C GLN A 118 18.10 -15.50 -25.52
N LEU A 119 17.03 -14.97 -24.94
CA LEU A 119 15.73 -14.81 -25.60
C LEU A 119 15.79 -13.75 -26.73
N LEU A 120 16.51 -12.64 -26.51
CA LEU A 120 16.76 -11.63 -27.55
C LEU A 120 17.71 -12.15 -28.64
N TRP A 121 18.73 -12.94 -28.28
CA TRP A 121 19.59 -13.64 -29.24
C TRP A 121 18.78 -14.61 -30.10
N LEU A 122 17.90 -15.42 -29.49
CA LEU A 122 17.06 -16.38 -30.20
C LEU A 122 16.06 -15.68 -31.14
N LEU A 123 15.47 -14.55 -30.73
CA LEU A 123 14.64 -13.71 -31.60
C LEU A 123 15.42 -13.27 -32.85
N LYS A 124 16.63 -12.73 -32.68
CA LYS A 124 17.50 -12.29 -33.78
C LYS A 124 17.84 -13.43 -34.73
N GLU A 125 18.14 -14.62 -34.21
CA GLU A 125 18.40 -15.80 -35.03
C GLU A 125 17.16 -16.32 -35.77
N MET A 126 15.98 -16.34 -35.14
CA MET A 126 14.71 -16.72 -35.77
C MET A 126 14.32 -15.78 -36.93
N ILE A 127 14.54 -14.47 -36.76
CA ILE A 127 14.39 -13.47 -37.83
C ILE A 127 15.40 -13.74 -38.96
N ARG A 128 16.67 -13.97 -38.61
CA ARG A 128 17.75 -14.23 -39.57
C ARG A 128 17.53 -15.50 -40.40
N THR A 129 16.92 -16.54 -39.82
CA THR A 129 16.51 -17.77 -40.53
C THR A 129 15.13 -17.70 -41.18
N SER A 130 14.43 -16.55 -41.08
CA SER A 130 13.08 -16.32 -41.65
C SER A 130 12.03 -17.34 -41.19
N VAL A 131 11.99 -17.63 -39.89
CA VAL A 131 10.96 -18.47 -39.27
C VAL A 131 9.60 -17.75 -39.34
N SER A 132 8.52 -18.52 -39.58
CA SER A 132 7.14 -18.00 -39.64
C SER A 132 6.65 -17.49 -38.27
N SER A 133 5.70 -16.56 -38.28
CA SER A 133 4.97 -16.10 -37.08
C SER A 133 5.82 -15.45 -35.95
N VAL A 134 7.10 -15.15 -36.21
CA VAL A 134 8.01 -14.46 -35.27
C VAL A 134 7.60 -13.02 -35.00
N ASP A 135 6.79 -12.41 -35.89
CA ASP A 135 6.19 -11.09 -35.71
C ASP A 135 5.26 -11.04 -34.50
N ASN A 136 4.48 -12.11 -34.22
CA ASN A 136 3.70 -12.21 -32.99
C ASN A 136 4.59 -12.26 -31.73
N PHE A 137 5.76 -12.91 -31.80
CA PHE A 137 6.72 -12.92 -30.69
C PHE A 137 7.36 -11.54 -30.47
N CYS A 138 7.62 -10.79 -31.55
CA CYS A 138 8.02 -9.38 -31.48
C CYS A 138 6.95 -8.53 -30.78
N LEU A 139 5.66 -8.72 -31.12
CA LEU A 139 4.56 -8.01 -30.46
C LEU A 139 4.50 -8.31 -28.96
N SER A 140 4.61 -9.58 -28.56
CA SER A 140 4.64 -9.98 -27.15
C SER A 140 5.80 -9.32 -26.39
N LEU A 141 7.00 -9.23 -26.97
CA LEU A 141 8.14 -8.57 -26.36
C LEU A 141 8.01 -7.04 -26.30
N LEU A 142 7.43 -6.41 -27.33
CA LEU A 142 7.14 -4.98 -27.33
C LEU A 142 6.19 -4.57 -26.20
N ARG A 143 5.35 -5.47 -25.67
CA ARG A 143 4.52 -5.21 -24.47
C ARG A 143 5.32 -5.09 -23.17
N HIS A 144 6.55 -5.60 -23.12
CA HIS A 144 7.42 -5.48 -21.94
C HIS A 144 8.31 -4.25 -21.99
N ALA A 145 8.42 -3.57 -23.14
CA ALA A 145 8.99 -2.24 -23.26
C ALA A 145 7.99 -1.20 -22.69
N ALA A 146 8.06 -1.01 -21.37
CA ALA A 146 7.07 -0.27 -20.59
C ALA A 146 7.25 1.25 -20.70
N GLY A 147 6.14 1.98 -20.85
CA GLY A 147 6.13 3.44 -20.76
C GLY A 147 6.21 3.92 -19.30
N GLY A 148 6.92 5.02 -19.07
CA GLY A 148 7.11 5.61 -17.73
C GLY A 148 8.11 4.90 -16.81
N ASP A 149 8.87 3.92 -17.33
CA ASP A 149 9.93 3.20 -16.60
C ASP A 149 11.30 3.43 -17.28
N ILE A 150 12.19 4.20 -16.62
CA ILE A 150 13.57 4.41 -17.06
C ILE A 150 14.58 3.48 -16.36
N SER A 151 14.13 2.35 -15.80
CA SER A 151 15.02 1.38 -15.17
C SER A 151 16.02 0.78 -16.18
N PRO A 152 17.26 0.46 -15.78
CA PRO A 152 18.26 -0.09 -16.70
C PRO A 152 17.82 -1.38 -17.40
N ARG A 153 16.92 -2.17 -16.79
CA ARG A 153 16.35 -3.39 -17.39
C ARG A 153 15.33 -3.08 -18.49
N ASN A 154 14.49 -2.05 -18.33
CA ASN A 154 13.57 -1.62 -19.38
C ASN A 154 14.33 -0.95 -20.53
N LEU A 155 15.24 -0.01 -20.22
CA LEU A 155 16.09 0.66 -21.22
C LEU A 155 16.89 -0.32 -22.07
N PHE A 156 17.44 -1.38 -21.46
CA PHE A 156 18.14 -2.44 -22.19
C PHE A 156 17.23 -3.19 -23.18
N LEU A 157 16.00 -3.55 -22.77
CA LEU A 157 15.04 -4.21 -23.67
C LEU A 157 14.67 -3.29 -24.84
N VAL A 158 14.43 -2.01 -24.58
CA VAL A 158 14.12 -1.00 -25.61
C VAL A 158 15.25 -0.89 -26.63
N ASP A 159 16.48 -0.68 -26.18
CA ASP A 159 17.64 -0.47 -27.06
C ASP A 159 17.96 -1.72 -27.90
N ALA A 160 17.85 -2.91 -27.30
CA ALA A 160 18.11 -4.19 -27.96
C ALA A 160 17.01 -4.58 -28.97
N LEU A 161 15.73 -4.33 -28.67
CA LEU A 161 14.66 -4.50 -29.66
C LEU A 161 14.83 -3.52 -30.82
N LEU A 162 15.24 -2.28 -30.53
CA LEU A 162 15.48 -1.25 -31.53
C LEU A 162 16.61 -1.63 -32.49
N ASP A 163 17.73 -2.19 -31.98
CA ASP A 163 18.79 -2.76 -32.84
C ASP A 163 18.26 -3.89 -33.72
N ILE A 164 17.52 -4.85 -33.15
CA ILE A 164 16.97 -5.98 -33.91
C ILE A 164 16.09 -5.49 -35.06
N PHE A 165 15.23 -4.48 -34.83
CA PHE A 165 14.39 -3.89 -35.88
C PHE A 165 15.16 -3.01 -36.89
N GLN A 166 16.25 -2.37 -36.48
CA GLN A 166 17.13 -1.59 -37.37
C GLN A 166 17.95 -2.50 -38.30
N GLU A 167 18.64 -3.49 -37.74
CA GLU A 167 19.43 -4.48 -38.48
C GLU A 167 18.58 -5.28 -39.47
N ASN A 168 17.37 -5.66 -39.06
CA ASN A 168 16.48 -6.52 -39.83
C ASN A 168 15.33 -5.76 -40.51
N ARG A 169 15.54 -4.46 -40.82
CA ARG A 169 14.52 -3.60 -41.45
C ARG A 169 13.84 -4.22 -42.70
N PRO A 170 14.54 -4.89 -43.64
CA PRO A 170 13.90 -5.53 -44.80
C PRO A 170 13.08 -6.79 -44.48
N TRP A 171 13.19 -7.33 -43.26
CA TRP A 171 12.25 -8.34 -42.73
C TRP A 171 11.02 -7.64 -42.12
N LEU A 172 11.23 -6.59 -41.31
CA LEU A 172 10.16 -5.83 -40.66
C LEU A 172 9.18 -5.22 -41.68
N ASP A 173 9.67 -4.63 -42.78
CA ASP A 173 8.83 -4.01 -43.82
C ASP A 173 7.86 -4.98 -44.53
N LYS A 174 7.96 -6.30 -44.28
CA LYS A 174 7.02 -7.33 -44.76
C LYS A 174 5.76 -7.45 -43.90
N PHE A 175 5.75 -6.89 -42.70
CA PHE A 175 4.69 -7.06 -41.69
C PHE A 175 4.05 -5.70 -41.33
N PRO A 176 3.09 -5.17 -42.12
CA PRO A 176 2.48 -3.86 -41.89
C PRO A 176 1.96 -3.62 -40.46
N PHE A 177 1.36 -4.63 -39.83
CA PHE A 177 0.86 -4.49 -38.47
C PHE A 177 1.99 -4.43 -37.43
N LEU A 178 3.12 -5.12 -37.65
CA LEU A 178 4.31 -5.00 -36.80
C LEU A 178 4.99 -3.65 -37.02
N VAL A 179 5.11 -3.15 -38.26
CA VAL A 179 5.59 -1.79 -38.57
C VAL A 179 4.78 -0.74 -37.81
N ALA A 180 3.45 -0.80 -37.88
CA ALA A 180 2.56 0.10 -37.15
C ALA A 180 2.73 -0.04 -35.62
N SER A 181 2.88 -1.26 -35.10
CA SER A 181 3.06 -1.50 -33.66
C SER A 181 4.42 -1.05 -33.13
N VAL A 182 5.48 -1.17 -33.93
CA VAL A 182 6.83 -0.64 -33.65
C VAL A 182 6.78 0.89 -33.62
N VAL A 183 6.17 1.54 -34.61
CA VAL A 183 5.96 3.00 -34.62
C VAL A 183 5.16 3.47 -33.41
N TYR A 184 4.05 2.78 -33.07
CA TYR A 184 3.23 3.10 -31.90
C TYR A 184 4.00 2.94 -30.58
N THR A 185 4.91 1.97 -30.52
CA THR A 185 5.78 1.73 -29.35
C THR A 185 6.81 2.84 -29.19
N TYR A 186 7.64 3.11 -30.20
CA TYR A 186 8.75 4.06 -30.07
C TYR A 186 8.29 5.52 -30.03
N LEU A 187 7.22 5.91 -30.77
CA LEU A 187 6.62 7.24 -30.60
C LEU A 187 6.22 7.53 -29.15
N ARG A 188 5.77 6.50 -28.42
CA ARG A 188 5.39 6.63 -27.02
C ARG A 188 6.60 6.66 -26.08
N LEU A 189 7.63 5.85 -26.31
CA LEU A 189 8.82 5.77 -25.46
C LEU A 189 9.72 7.02 -25.56
N ILE A 190 9.77 7.68 -26.72
CA ILE A 190 10.52 8.93 -26.95
C ILE A 190 10.09 10.09 -26.02
N GLU A 191 8.87 10.04 -25.46
CA GLU A 191 8.39 10.99 -24.44
C GLU A 191 9.16 10.84 -23.12
N ASP A 192 9.50 9.60 -22.72
CA ASP A 192 10.15 9.28 -21.45
C ASP A 192 11.68 9.50 -21.51
N HIS A 193 12.31 9.22 -22.66
CA HIS A 193 13.78 9.31 -22.83
C HIS A 193 14.33 10.73 -23.01
N ASN A 194 13.65 11.74 -22.48
CA ASN A 194 14.04 13.16 -22.56
C ASN A 194 15.25 13.54 -21.65
N ALA A 195 15.71 12.64 -20.78
CA ALA A 195 16.84 12.89 -19.89
C ALA A 195 18.19 13.01 -20.66
N PRO A 196 19.11 13.93 -20.28
CA PRO A 196 20.34 14.18 -21.05
C PRO A 196 21.27 12.96 -21.22
N HIS A 197 21.23 11.98 -20.31
CA HIS A 197 22.04 10.76 -20.40
C HIS A 197 21.43 9.70 -21.34
N LEU A 198 20.16 9.87 -21.75
CA LEU A 198 19.44 8.99 -22.69
C LEU A 198 19.41 9.57 -24.11
N SER A 199 20.05 10.71 -24.37
CA SER A 199 19.96 11.40 -25.67
C SER A 199 20.42 10.54 -26.86
N GLY A 200 21.37 9.62 -26.64
CA GLY A 200 21.81 8.67 -27.67
C GLY A 200 20.71 7.67 -28.07
N LEU A 201 20.07 7.03 -27.08
CA LEU A 201 18.92 6.15 -27.29
C LEU A 201 17.77 6.91 -27.95
N ARG A 202 17.40 8.07 -27.40
CA ARG A 202 16.31 8.89 -27.94
C ARG A 202 16.54 9.29 -29.40
N GLN A 203 17.77 9.67 -29.78
CA GLN A 203 18.08 10.00 -31.18
C GLN A 203 17.98 8.76 -32.09
N LYS A 204 18.41 7.58 -31.62
CA LYS A 204 18.27 6.28 -32.31
C LYS A 204 16.80 5.94 -32.53
N GLU A 205 15.93 6.14 -31.53
CA GLU A 205 14.48 5.97 -31.61
C GLU A 205 13.83 6.96 -32.60
N VAL A 206 14.15 8.27 -32.48
CA VAL A 206 13.63 9.35 -33.34
C VAL A 206 13.96 9.08 -34.80
N ASN A 207 15.24 8.83 -35.12
CA ASN A 207 15.69 8.58 -36.49
C ASN A 207 14.94 7.41 -37.14
N PHE A 208 14.82 6.30 -36.41
CA PHE A 208 14.17 5.09 -36.88
C PHE A 208 12.65 5.27 -37.07
N THR A 209 12.01 5.91 -36.10
CA THR A 209 10.55 6.15 -36.10
C THR A 209 10.16 7.12 -37.22
N VAL A 210 10.95 8.18 -37.45
CA VAL A 210 10.71 9.12 -38.55
C VAL A 210 10.96 8.47 -39.93
N SER A 211 12.00 7.63 -40.06
CA SER A 211 12.22 6.82 -41.27
C SER A 211 11.02 5.90 -41.56
N LEU A 212 10.58 5.11 -40.57
CA LEU A 212 9.42 4.23 -40.71
C LEU A 212 8.15 5.01 -41.11
N ILE A 213 7.83 6.12 -40.46
CA ILE A 213 6.61 6.88 -40.82
C ILE A 213 6.72 7.49 -42.23
N LYS A 214 7.89 7.99 -42.64
CA LYS A 214 8.08 8.59 -43.98
C LYS A 214 8.07 7.57 -45.11
N GLU A 215 8.56 6.36 -44.87
CA GLU A 215 8.70 5.29 -45.87
C GLU A 215 7.50 4.33 -45.90
N ARG A 216 6.83 4.16 -44.75
CA ARG A 216 5.73 3.20 -44.53
C ARG A 216 4.46 3.87 -43.97
N MET A 217 4.18 5.11 -44.38
CA MET A 217 2.99 5.86 -43.93
C MET A 217 1.67 5.10 -44.17
N VAL A 218 1.57 4.28 -45.24
CA VAL A 218 0.43 3.39 -45.52
C VAL A 218 0.09 2.51 -44.32
N ASP A 219 1.11 1.85 -43.75
CA ASP A 219 0.95 0.94 -42.62
C ASP A 219 0.64 1.72 -41.34
N CYS A 220 1.31 2.86 -41.15
CA CYS A 220 1.12 3.74 -40.00
C CYS A 220 -0.30 4.31 -39.91
N MET A 221 -0.98 4.55 -41.05
CA MET A 221 -2.37 5.03 -41.05
C MET A 221 -3.33 4.06 -40.34
N ALA A 222 -3.04 2.76 -40.27
CA ALA A 222 -3.87 1.77 -39.58
C ALA A 222 -3.94 1.98 -38.05
N ILE A 223 -3.06 2.80 -37.48
CA ILE A 223 -3.11 3.21 -36.06
C ILE A 223 -4.30 4.14 -35.79
N GLY A 224 -4.72 4.94 -36.78
CA GLY A 224 -5.80 5.92 -36.61
C GLY A 224 -5.46 7.07 -35.65
N ARG A 225 -6.47 7.57 -34.93
CA ARG A 225 -6.41 8.85 -34.21
C ARG A 225 -5.33 8.95 -33.14
N ASP A 226 -5.02 7.87 -32.40
CA ASP A 226 -3.95 7.87 -31.40
C ASP A 226 -2.53 8.03 -32.02
N LEU A 227 -2.32 7.82 -33.32
CA LEU A 227 -1.05 8.19 -33.98
C LEU A 227 -0.80 9.70 -33.85
N VAL A 228 -1.87 10.49 -34.06
CA VAL A 228 -1.83 11.94 -33.90
C VAL A 228 -1.55 12.30 -32.44
N ARG A 229 -2.13 11.56 -31.47
CA ARG A 229 -1.89 11.75 -30.02
C ARG A 229 -0.44 11.51 -29.62
N LEU A 230 0.24 10.53 -30.20
CA LEU A 230 1.65 10.31 -29.91
C LEU A 230 2.54 11.34 -30.62
N LEU A 231 2.25 11.66 -31.89
CA LEU A 231 2.99 12.66 -32.67
C LEU A 231 2.97 14.07 -32.06
N GLN A 232 1.88 14.48 -31.38
CA GLN A 232 1.82 15.79 -30.71
C GLN A 232 2.75 15.87 -29.50
N ASN A 233 2.93 14.77 -28.75
CA ASN A 233 3.74 14.75 -27.53
C ASN A 233 5.23 14.89 -27.86
N VAL A 234 5.66 14.36 -29.01
CA VAL A 234 7.04 14.45 -29.53
C VAL A 234 7.26 15.61 -30.52
N ALA A 235 6.24 16.42 -30.81
CA ALA A 235 6.25 17.45 -31.87
C ALA A 235 7.34 18.53 -31.75
N ARG A 236 7.92 18.71 -30.56
CA ARG A 236 8.99 19.69 -30.29
C ARG A 236 10.40 19.20 -30.63
N ILE A 237 10.55 17.97 -31.11
CA ILE A 237 11.80 17.42 -31.64
C ILE A 237 11.89 17.79 -33.12
N SER A 238 13.05 18.27 -33.59
CA SER A 238 13.28 18.84 -34.93
C SER A 238 12.79 17.96 -36.09
N GLU A 239 13.01 16.65 -35.99
CA GLU A 239 12.68 15.65 -36.99
C GLU A 239 11.17 15.39 -37.05
N PHE A 240 10.49 15.44 -35.89
CA PHE A 240 9.03 15.41 -35.82
C PHE A 240 8.39 16.74 -36.20
N GLU A 241 9.02 17.89 -35.95
CA GLU A 241 8.59 19.20 -36.47
C GLU A 241 8.64 19.20 -38.02
N GLY A 242 9.67 18.59 -38.60
CA GLY A 242 9.77 18.32 -40.04
C GLY A 242 8.63 17.42 -40.53
N LEU A 243 8.41 16.28 -39.87
CA LEU A 243 7.32 15.36 -40.21
C LEU A 243 5.94 16.03 -40.09
N TRP A 244 5.71 16.88 -39.08
CA TRP A 244 4.46 17.62 -38.92
C TRP A 244 4.20 18.60 -40.07
N LYS A 245 5.25 19.25 -40.61
CA LYS A 245 5.12 20.09 -41.81
C LYS A 245 4.71 19.25 -43.03
N ASP A 246 5.28 18.06 -43.19
CA ASP A 246 4.87 17.13 -44.25
C ASP A 246 3.42 16.67 -44.06
N VAL A 247 3.02 16.28 -42.84
CA VAL A 247 1.64 15.82 -42.50
C VAL A 247 0.58 16.90 -42.73
N LEU A 248 0.89 18.17 -42.43
CA LEU A 248 -0.08 19.28 -42.50
C LEU A 248 -0.12 19.97 -43.87
N TYR A 249 1.03 20.14 -44.53
CA TYR A 249 1.13 20.93 -45.76
C TYR A 249 1.44 20.12 -47.03
N ASN A 250 1.93 18.88 -46.89
CA ASN A 250 2.30 18.03 -48.03
C ASN A 250 1.97 16.53 -47.81
N PRO A 251 0.78 16.15 -47.30
CA PRO A 251 0.51 14.78 -46.85
C PRO A 251 0.70 13.72 -47.96
N LYS A 252 0.43 14.10 -49.21
CA LYS A 252 0.59 13.24 -50.39
C LYS A 252 2.05 12.84 -50.68
N SER A 253 3.03 13.54 -50.12
CA SER A 253 4.45 13.17 -50.22
C SER A 253 4.82 11.99 -49.30
N LEU A 254 4.10 11.81 -48.20
CA LEU A 254 4.25 10.66 -47.29
C LEU A 254 3.51 9.44 -47.82
N CYS A 255 2.32 9.64 -48.42
CA CYS A 255 1.58 8.60 -49.09
C CYS A 255 0.54 9.19 -50.07
N PRO A 256 0.44 8.70 -51.33
CA PRO A 256 -0.56 9.18 -52.29
C PRO A 256 -2.03 9.08 -51.84
N THR A 257 -2.36 8.13 -50.96
CA THR A 257 -3.71 7.95 -50.39
C THR A 257 -3.91 8.66 -49.04
N PHE A 258 -2.88 9.32 -48.50
CA PHE A 258 -3.01 10.14 -47.31
C PHE A 258 -3.47 11.56 -47.68
N THR A 259 -4.66 11.92 -47.24
CA THR A 259 -5.34 13.18 -47.56
C THR A 259 -5.03 14.30 -46.56
N GLY A 260 -4.52 13.97 -45.37
CA GLY A 260 -4.17 14.91 -44.30
C GLY A 260 -4.65 14.44 -42.93
N VAL A 261 -4.24 15.16 -41.87
CA VAL A 261 -4.44 14.75 -40.45
C VAL A 261 -5.89 14.40 -40.07
N LEU A 262 -6.89 15.01 -40.72
CA LEU A 262 -8.32 14.69 -40.50
C LEU A 262 -8.65 13.20 -40.74
N GLN A 263 -8.02 12.56 -41.73
CA GLN A 263 -8.21 11.14 -42.04
C GLN A 263 -7.78 10.22 -40.89
N LEU A 264 -6.69 10.58 -40.20
CA LEU A 264 -6.25 9.86 -38.99
C LEU A 264 -7.22 10.09 -37.84
N LEU A 265 -7.65 11.34 -37.61
CA LEU A 265 -8.53 11.73 -36.50
C LEU A 265 -9.92 11.06 -36.56
N GLN A 266 -10.49 10.92 -37.77
CA GLN A 266 -11.75 10.20 -38.00
C GLN A 266 -11.57 8.66 -38.00
N THR A 267 -10.35 8.13 -38.06
CA THR A 267 -10.09 6.69 -38.01
C THR A 267 -9.92 6.23 -36.56
N ARG A 268 -10.87 5.43 -36.04
CA ARG A 268 -10.78 4.86 -34.68
C ARG A 268 -9.54 3.99 -34.51
N THR A 269 -8.85 4.12 -33.38
CA THR A 269 -7.66 3.29 -33.08
C THR A 269 -8.05 1.89 -32.65
N SER A 270 -7.39 0.87 -33.20
CA SER A 270 -7.61 -0.53 -32.81
C SER A 270 -7.20 -0.81 -31.37
N ARG A 271 -8.03 -1.57 -30.64
CA ARG A 271 -7.75 -2.02 -29.25
C ARG A 271 -6.38 -2.65 -29.09
N ARG A 272 -5.86 -3.37 -30.11
CA ARG A 272 -4.53 -4.00 -30.09
C ARG A 272 -3.40 -3.00 -29.85
N PHE A 273 -3.49 -1.78 -30.42
CA PHE A 273 -2.48 -0.73 -30.17
C PHE A 273 -2.55 -0.22 -28.74
N LEU A 274 -3.75 0.06 -28.22
CA LEU A 274 -3.96 0.52 -26.84
C LEU A 274 -3.48 -0.51 -25.81
N GLN A 275 -3.83 -1.78 -26.02
CA GLN A 275 -3.36 -2.93 -25.22
C GLN A 275 -1.84 -3.10 -25.30
N SER A 276 -1.22 -2.83 -26.45
CA SER A 276 0.24 -3.04 -26.64
C SER A 276 1.11 -2.21 -25.69
N ARG A 277 0.61 -1.08 -25.17
CA ARG A 277 1.38 -0.16 -24.30
C ARG A 277 1.26 -0.48 -22.81
N LEU A 278 0.39 -1.43 -22.44
CA LEU A 278 0.36 -1.99 -21.09
C LEU A 278 1.11 -3.31 -21.07
N THR A 279 1.94 -3.50 -20.04
CA THR A 279 2.54 -4.82 -19.76
C THR A 279 1.44 -5.83 -19.41
N PRO A 280 1.66 -7.14 -19.65
CA PRO A 280 0.71 -8.19 -19.24
C PRO A 280 0.43 -8.24 -17.73
N ASP A 281 1.29 -7.66 -16.89
CA ASP A 281 1.08 -7.52 -15.45
C ASP A 281 0.13 -6.34 -15.12
N MET A 282 0.34 -5.18 -15.75
CA MET A 282 -0.55 -4.02 -15.65
C MET A 282 -1.96 -4.33 -16.18
N GLU A 283 -2.06 -5.01 -17.33
CA GLU A 283 -3.34 -5.43 -17.92
C GLU A 283 -4.12 -6.34 -16.97
N ARG A 284 -3.52 -7.45 -16.51
CA ARG A 284 -4.19 -8.38 -15.59
C ARG A 284 -4.66 -7.69 -14.31
N LYS A 285 -3.88 -6.76 -13.76
CA LYS A 285 -4.24 -6.00 -12.56
C LYS A 285 -5.37 -4.99 -12.80
N LEU A 286 -5.39 -4.28 -13.93
CA LEU A 286 -6.51 -3.40 -14.27
C LEU A 286 -7.79 -4.19 -14.59
N VAL A 287 -7.70 -5.27 -15.37
CA VAL A 287 -8.85 -6.12 -15.70
C VAL A 287 -9.42 -6.74 -14.42
N PHE A 288 -8.59 -7.28 -13.52
CA PHE A 288 -9.03 -7.76 -12.21
C PHE A 288 -9.71 -6.66 -11.39
N LEU A 289 -9.13 -5.46 -11.32
CA LEU A 289 -9.73 -4.31 -10.65
C LEU A 289 -11.14 -4.02 -11.20
N THR A 290 -11.30 -3.87 -12.51
CA THR A 290 -12.58 -3.54 -13.15
C THR A 290 -13.50 -4.75 -13.40
N SER A 291 -13.24 -5.92 -12.83
CA SER A 291 -14.12 -7.10 -13.01
C SER A 291 -14.36 -7.95 -11.76
N GLN A 292 -13.52 -7.85 -10.73
CA GLN A 292 -13.61 -8.68 -9.52
C GLN A 292 -13.50 -7.87 -8.21
N VAL A 293 -13.06 -6.62 -8.25
CA VAL A 293 -12.95 -5.77 -7.05
C VAL A 293 -14.21 -4.96 -6.85
N ARG A 294 -14.86 -5.15 -5.71
CA ARG A 294 -16.04 -4.37 -5.32
C ARG A 294 -15.71 -2.89 -5.10
N PHE A 295 -16.68 -2.03 -5.41
CA PHE A 295 -16.61 -0.61 -5.07
C PHE A 295 -16.52 -0.42 -3.55
N GLY A 296 -15.93 0.68 -3.09
CA GLY A 296 -15.40 0.82 -1.73
C GLY A 296 -14.11 0.02 -1.44
N ASN A 297 -14.06 -1.26 -1.80
CA ASN A 297 -12.94 -2.17 -1.46
C ASN A 297 -11.66 -2.02 -2.32
N HIS A 298 -11.62 -1.04 -3.21
CA HIS A 298 -10.58 -0.87 -4.22
C HIS A 298 -9.27 -0.22 -3.72
N LYS A 299 -9.30 0.48 -2.57
CA LYS A 299 -8.16 1.29 -2.09
C LYS A 299 -6.85 0.51 -2.01
N ARG A 300 -6.84 -0.71 -1.45
CA ARG A 300 -5.62 -1.53 -1.33
C ARG A 300 -5.00 -1.88 -2.68
N TYR A 301 -5.84 -2.17 -3.68
CA TYR A 301 -5.40 -2.50 -5.04
C TYR A 301 -4.87 -1.28 -5.79
N GLN A 302 -5.50 -0.12 -5.60
CA GLN A 302 -5.00 1.17 -6.07
C GLN A 302 -3.65 1.51 -5.43
N ASP A 303 -3.52 1.40 -4.11
CA ASP A 303 -2.28 1.66 -3.38
C ASP A 303 -1.14 0.72 -3.83
N TRP A 304 -1.43 -0.55 -4.15
CA TRP A 304 -0.46 -1.50 -4.72
C TRP A 304 -0.05 -1.12 -6.15
N PHE A 305 -1.01 -0.86 -7.04
CA PHE A 305 -0.75 -0.47 -8.43
C PHE A 305 0.02 0.86 -8.48
N GLN A 306 -0.31 1.80 -7.59
CA GLN A 306 0.36 3.09 -7.49
C GLN A 306 1.81 2.95 -7.04
N ARG A 307 2.08 2.15 -6.00
CA ARG A 307 3.44 1.84 -5.54
C ARG A 307 4.28 1.15 -6.62
N GLN A 308 3.70 0.23 -7.40
CA GLN A 308 4.45 -0.54 -8.40
C GLN A 308 4.72 0.24 -9.69
N TYR A 309 3.76 1.05 -10.17
CA TYR A 309 3.85 1.64 -11.52
C TYR A 309 3.69 3.15 -11.62
N LEU A 310 3.19 3.85 -10.58
CA LEU A 310 2.78 5.27 -10.67
C LEU A 310 3.48 6.20 -9.66
N ALA A 311 4.48 5.69 -8.94
CA ALA A 311 5.17 6.38 -7.84
C ALA A 311 6.33 7.28 -8.27
N THR A 312 6.89 7.11 -9.48
CA THR A 312 8.06 7.88 -9.96
C THR A 312 7.65 9.15 -10.73
N PRO A 313 8.52 10.17 -10.85
CA PRO A 313 8.29 11.31 -11.73
C PRO A 313 8.08 10.93 -13.21
N GLU A 314 8.76 9.89 -13.68
CA GLU A 314 8.72 9.41 -15.06
C GLU A 314 7.42 8.68 -15.37
N SER A 315 6.84 7.97 -14.37
CA SER A 315 5.55 7.28 -14.50
C SER A 315 4.34 8.18 -14.77
N GLN A 316 4.53 9.50 -14.75
CA GLN A 316 3.45 10.46 -15.01
C GLN A 316 2.91 10.32 -16.45
N SER A 317 3.75 9.92 -17.42
CA SER A 317 3.33 9.67 -18.82
C SER A 317 2.39 8.45 -18.95
N LEU A 318 2.67 7.37 -18.22
CA LEU A 318 1.94 6.09 -18.26
C LEU A 318 0.44 6.25 -18.01
N ARG A 319 0.05 7.24 -17.20
CA ARG A 319 -1.36 7.56 -16.88
C ARG A 319 -2.20 7.80 -18.14
N CYS A 320 -1.63 8.36 -19.20
CA CYS A 320 -2.30 8.53 -20.48
C CYS A 320 -2.66 7.19 -21.13
N ASP A 321 -1.74 6.23 -21.14
CA ASP A 321 -1.95 4.91 -21.75
C ASP A 321 -2.95 4.07 -20.96
N LEU A 322 -2.89 4.14 -19.62
CA LEU A 322 -3.88 3.51 -18.74
C LEU A 322 -5.30 4.08 -18.98
N ILE A 323 -5.43 5.40 -19.14
CA ILE A 323 -6.72 6.03 -19.48
C ILE A 323 -7.21 5.56 -20.85
N ARG A 324 -6.37 5.57 -21.90
CA ARG A 324 -6.76 5.06 -23.24
C ARG A 324 -7.17 3.58 -23.18
N PHE A 325 -6.50 2.76 -22.38
CA PHE A 325 -6.84 1.36 -22.19
C PHE A 325 -8.21 1.17 -21.50
N ILE A 326 -8.46 1.84 -20.38
CA ILE A 326 -9.73 1.76 -19.65
C ILE A 326 -10.90 2.28 -20.53
N VAL A 327 -10.66 3.32 -21.33
CA VAL A 327 -11.66 3.91 -22.23
C VAL A 327 -11.96 3.01 -23.43
N GLY A 328 -10.94 2.58 -24.18
CA GLY A 328 -11.11 1.91 -25.48
C GLY A 328 -11.10 0.38 -25.46
N VAL A 329 -10.51 -0.25 -24.43
CA VAL A 329 -10.34 -1.71 -24.35
C VAL A 329 -11.25 -2.35 -23.31
N ILE A 330 -11.31 -1.80 -22.08
CA ILE A 330 -12.18 -2.31 -21.03
C ILE A 330 -13.62 -1.87 -21.30
N HIS A 331 -14.43 -2.71 -21.94
CA HIS A 331 -15.87 -2.49 -22.14
C HIS A 331 -16.65 -3.58 -21.36
N PRO A 332 -17.17 -3.28 -20.15
CA PRO A 332 -17.93 -4.21 -19.32
C PRO A 332 -19.24 -4.69 -19.96
N THR A 333 -19.72 -5.86 -19.54
CA THR A 333 -21.08 -6.35 -19.83
C THR A 333 -22.12 -5.61 -18.99
N ASN A 334 -23.38 -5.60 -19.45
CA ASN A 334 -24.50 -4.98 -18.74
C ASN A 334 -24.67 -5.53 -17.31
N GLU A 335 -24.50 -6.84 -17.12
CA GLU A 335 -24.47 -7.47 -15.79
C GLU A 335 -23.44 -6.84 -14.85
N LEU A 336 -22.26 -6.49 -15.36
CA LEU A 336 -21.18 -5.90 -14.57
C LEU A 336 -21.35 -4.40 -14.37
N LEU A 337 -21.97 -3.69 -15.33
CA LEU A 337 -22.39 -2.29 -15.15
C LEU A 337 -23.45 -2.13 -14.06
N CYS A 338 -24.35 -3.12 -13.90
CA CYS A 338 -25.37 -3.17 -12.85
C CYS A 338 -24.88 -3.84 -11.54
N SER A 339 -23.59 -4.16 -11.42
CA SER A 339 -23.02 -4.86 -10.26
C SER A 339 -22.37 -3.93 -9.23
N ASP A 340 -21.93 -4.49 -8.09
CA ASP A 340 -21.17 -3.77 -7.07
C ASP A 340 -19.66 -3.67 -7.35
N ILE A 341 -19.19 -3.96 -8.57
CA ILE A 341 -17.79 -3.84 -9.01
C ILE A 341 -17.39 -2.38 -9.23
N ILE A 342 -16.12 -2.02 -9.01
CA ILE A 342 -15.63 -0.65 -9.26
C ILE A 342 -15.83 -0.23 -10.73
N PRO A 343 -16.60 0.83 -11.00
CA PRO A 343 -16.85 1.29 -12.37
C PRO A 343 -15.64 2.01 -12.96
N ARG A 344 -15.54 1.98 -14.29
CA ARG A 344 -14.41 2.54 -15.07
C ARG A 344 -14.13 4.03 -14.76
N TRP A 345 -15.19 4.80 -14.54
CA TRP A 345 -15.07 6.22 -14.20
C TRP A 345 -14.34 6.43 -12.85
N ALA A 346 -14.53 5.55 -11.87
CA ALA A 346 -13.87 5.68 -10.57
C ALA A 346 -12.36 5.38 -10.66
N VAL A 347 -11.96 4.41 -11.49
CA VAL A 347 -10.54 4.14 -11.77
C VAL A 347 -9.89 5.33 -12.47
N ILE A 348 -10.56 5.94 -13.46
CA ILE A 348 -10.07 7.14 -14.14
C ILE A 348 -10.00 8.34 -13.19
N GLY A 349 -11.00 8.53 -12.32
CA GLY A 349 -11.00 9.58 -11.29
C GLY A 349 -9.80 9.46 -10.35
N TRP A 350 -9.51 8.25 -9.86
CA TRP A 350 -8.30 7.96 -9.10
C TRP A 350 -7.03 8.31 -9.89
N LEU A 351 -6.89 7.85 -11.15
CA LEU A 351 -5.73 8.18 -11.99
C LEU A 351 -5.49 9.69 -12.12
N PHE A 352 -6.56 10.50 -12.23
CA PHE A 352 -6.44 11.97 -12.18
C PHE A 352 -5.92 12.48 -10.83
N THR A 353 -6.40 11.98 -9.69
CA THR A 353 -5.90 12.40 -8.37
C THR A 353 -4.43 12.03 -8.14
N THR A 354 -3.89 11.04 -8.84
CA THR A 354 -2.46 10.68 -8.78
C THR A 354 -1.53 11.53 -9.69
N CYS A 355 -2.07 12.48 -10.47
CA CYS A 355 -1.27 13.32 -11.36
C CYS A 355 -0.50 14.38 -10.55
N THR A 356 0.83 14.31 -10.54
CA THR A 356 1.68 15.28 -9.81
C THR A 356 2.19 16.44 -10.68
N SER A 357 2.05 16.33 -12.00
CA SER A 357 2.46 17.33 -12.98
C SER A 357 1.26 17.92 -13.73
N THR A 358 1.25 19.24 -13.92
CA THR A 358 0.23 19.95 -14.71
C THR A 358 0.23 19.53 -16.18
N VAL A 359 1.40 19.17 -16.73
CA VAL A 359 1.53 18.63 -18.10
C VAL A 359 0.90 17.25 -18.17
N ALA A 360 1.21 16.36 -17.21
CA ALA A 360 0.63 15.02 -17.16
C ALA A 360 -0.89 15.07 -16.97
N ALA A 361 -1.39 15.95 -16.09
CA ALA A 361 -2.83 16.16 -15.92
C ALA A 361 -3.50 16.67 -17.21
N SER A 362 -2.86 17.57 -17.97
CA SER A 362 -3.38 18.03 -19.27
C SER A 362 -3.38 16.92 -20.33
N ASN A 363 -2.30 16.14 -20.43
CA ASN A 363 -2.20 15.00 -21.34
C ASN A 363 -3.23 13.91 -20.98
N ALA A 364 -3.49 13.68 -19.69
CA ALA A 364 -4.50 12.76 -19.20
C ALA A 364 -5.94 13.21 -19.56
N LYS A 365 -6.25 14.51 -19.45
CA LYS A 365 -7.55 15.06 -19.90
C LYS A 365 -7.74 14.88 -21.41
N LEU A 366 -6.69 15.15 -22.19
CA LEU A 366 -6.71 14.97 -23.63
C LEU A 366 -6.86 13.50 -24.01
N ALA A 367 -6.19 12.57 -23.32
CA ALA A 367 -6.35 11.13 -23.51
C ALA A 367 -7.76 10.63 -23.16
N LEU A 368 -8.41 11.19 -22.13
CA LEU A 368 -9.79 10.89 -21.76
C LEU A 368 -10.79 11.37 -22.82
N PHE A 369 -10.65 12.61 -23.29
CA PHE A 369 -11.55 13.20 -24.28
C PHE A 369 -11.17 12.87 -25.74
N TYR A 370 -10.14 12.04 -25.99
CA TYR A 370 -9.59 11.89 -27.34
C TYR A 370 -10.58 11.31 -28.37
N ASP A 371 -11.44 10.39 -27.94
CA ASP A 371 -12.50 9.83 -28.79
C ASP A 371 -13.72 10.76 -28.93
N TRP A 372 -13.87 11.79 -28.08
CA TRP A 372 -14.94 12.79 -28.21
C TRP A 372 -14.68 13.76 -29.37
N LEU A 373 -13.41 14.09 -29.64
CA LEU A 373 -13.02 15.17 -30.56
C LEU A 373 -13.56 14.98 -31.99
N PHE A 374 -13.66 13.73 -32.45
CA PHE A 374 -14.15 13.39 -33.79
C PHE A 374 -15.13 12.20 -33.72
N PHE A 375 -15.97 12.17 -32.69
CA PHE A 375 -16.94 11.11 -32.44
C PHE A 375 -17.99 11.02 -33.56
N GLU A 376 -18.11 9.85 -34.18
CA GLU A 376 -19.15 9.55 -35.17
C GLU A 376 -20.00 8.36 -34.67
N PRO A 377 -21.28 8.56 -34.32
CA PRO A 377 -22.16 7.52 -33.74
C PRO A 377 -22.21 6.18 -34.48
N GLU A 378 -22.07 6.21 -35.81
CA GLU A 378 -22.08 5.03 -36.69
C GLU A 378 -20.78 4.19 -36.61
N LYS A 379 -19.73 4.66 -35.91
CA LYS A 379 -18.37 4.10 -35.94
C LYS A 379 -17.71 4.02 -34.58
N ASP A 380 -17.97 4.99 -33.71
CA ASP A 380 -17.43 5.10 -32.36
C ASP A 380 -18.44 4.60 -31.33
N ASN A 381 -17.96 3.82 -30.36
CA ASN A 381 -18.82 3.20 -29.36
C ASN A 381 -19.05 4.14 -28.16
N ILE A 382 -20.28 4.18 -27.62
CA ILE A 382 -20.65 4.93 -26.41
C ILE A 382 -19.71 4.65 -25.23
N MET A 383 -19.20 3.42 -25.12
CA MET A 383 -18.24 2.99 -24.10
C MET A 383 -16.89 3.72 -24.16
N ASN A 384 -16.56 4.39 -25.28
CA ASN A 384 -15.36 5.24 -25.40
C ASN A 384 -15.58 6.68 -24.89
N ILE A 385 -16.83 7.11 -24.66
CA ILE A 385 -17.13 8.48 -24.22
C ILE A 385 -17.80 8.54 -22.84
N GLU A 386 -18.57 7.52 -22.44
CA GLU A 386 -19.20 7.46 -21.11
C GLU A 386 -18.25 7.72 -19.92
N PRO A 387 -16.98 7.28 -19.89
CA PRO A 387 -16.21 7.35 -18.65
C PRO A 387 -15.89 8.80 -18.28
N ALA A 388 -15.77 9.68 -19.28
CA ALA A 388 -15.49 11.10 -19.07
C ALA A 388 -16.69 11.84 -18.45
N ILE A 389 -17.91 11.58 -18.96
CA ILE A 389 -19.12 12.22 -18.43
C ILE A 389 -19.49 11.65 -17.06
N LEU A 390 -19.26 10.35 -16.83
CA LEU A 390 -19.50 9.71 -15.53
C LEU A 390 -18.46 10.14 -14.46
N VAL A 391 -17.20 10.42 -14.82
CA VAL A 391 -16.25 11.10 -13.91
C VAL A 391 -16.80 12.47 -13.52
N MET A 392 -17.23 13.27 -14.50
CA MET A 392 -17.75 14.62 -14.27
C MET A 392 -19.02 14.62 -13.41
N HIS A 393 -19.95 13.70 -13.65
CA HIS A 393 -21.18 13.56 -12.87
C HIS A 393 -20.89 13.18 -11.41
N ASN A 394 -20.24 12.04 -11.18
CA ASN A 394 -20.08 11.49 -9.85
C ASN A 394 -19.11 12.31 -8.97
N SER A 395 -18.11 12.97 -9.58
CA SER A 395 -17.21 13.89 -8.86
C SER A 395 -17.90 15.19 -8.42
N MET A 396 -19.06 15.58 -8.98
CA MET A 396 -19.73 16.83 -8.61
C MET A 396 -20.26 16.82 -7.16
N ARG A 397 -20.48 15.64 -6.55
CA ARG A 397 -20.87 15.55 -5.14
C ARG A 397 -19.65 15.73 -4.22
N SER A 398 -18.61 14.92 -4.38
CA SER A 398 -17.46 14.79 -3.47
C SER A 398 -16.24 15.66 -3.84
N HIS A 399 -15.93 15.81 -5.12
CA HIS A 399 -14.72 16.49 -5.61
C HIS A 399 -15.01 17.47 -6.78
N PRO A 400 -15.80 18.55 -6.56
CA PRO A 400 -16.18 19.50 -7.61
C PRO A 400 -15.03 20.06 -8.48
N PRO A 401 -13.80 20.30 -7.98
CA PRO A 401 -12.69 20.75 -8.81
C PRO A 401 -12.33 19.79 -9.96
N VAL A 402 -12.55 18.47 -9.81
CA VAL A 402 -12.33 17.48 -10.87
C VAL A 402 -13.30 17.74 -12.02
N THR A 403 -14.59 17.91 -11.71
CA THR A 403 -15.62 18.22 -12.71
C THR A 403 -15.37 19.58 -13.37
N ALA A 404 -15.09 20.62 -12.57
CA ALA A 404 -14.80 21.96 -13.09
C ALA A 404 -13.62 21.97 -14.06
N THR A 405 -12.52 21.27 -13.72
CA THR A 405 -11.30 21.26 -14.54
C THR A 405 -11.40 20.36 -15.78
N LEU A 406 -12.41 19.48 -15.85
CA LEU A 406 -12.76 18.70 -17.05
C LEU A 406 -13.71 19.48 -17.97
N LEU A 407 -14.72 20.17 -17.42
CA LEU A 407 -15.64 21.02 -18.19
C LEU A 407 -14.91 22.23 -18.80
N ASP A 408 -14.02 22.91 -18.05
CA ASP A 408 -13.21 23.99 -18.59
C ASP A 408 -12.28 23.51 -19.72
N PHE A 409 -11.73 22.30 -19.59
CA PHE A 409 -10.94 21.67 -20.65
C PHE A 409 -11.80 21.40 -21.90
N LEU A 410 -13.01 20.84 -21.74
CA LEU A 410 -13.92 20.55 -22.85
C LEU A 410 -14.36 21.84 -23.59
N CYS A 411 -14.59 22.94 -22.88
CA CYS A 411 -14.82 24.24 -23.50
C CYS A 411 -13.57 24.81 -24.21
N ARG A 412 -12.35 24.61 -23.66
CA ARG A 412 -11.11 25.13 -24.26
C ARG A 412 -10.63 24.31 -25.44
N ILE A 413 -10.85 23.00 -25.46
CA ILE A 413 -10.26 22.12 -26.49
C ILE A 413 -10.89 22.33 -27.87
N ILE A 414 -12.16 22.74 -27.94
CA ILE A 414 -12.90 23.01 -29.19
C ILE A 414 -12.14 23.97 -30.13
N PRO A 415 -11.84 25.24 -29.74
CA PRO A 415 -11.09 26.16 -30.61
C PRO A 415 -9.57 25.95 -30.63
N ASN A 416 -9.00 25.19 -29.69
CA ASN A 416 -7.53 25.11 -29.52
C ASN A 416 -6.89 23.79 -29.99
N PHE A 417 -7.63 22.69 -30.16
CA PHE A 417 -7.04 21.41 -30.55
C PHE A 417 -6.31 21.49 -31.90
N TYR A 418 -7.02 21.99 -32.92
CA TYR A 418 -6.45 22.36 -34.20
C TYR A 418 -7.39 23.38 -34.87
N PRO A 419 -7.09 24.69 -34.82
CA PRO A 419 -8.05 25.74 -35.21
C PRO A 419 -8.72 25.57 -36.60
N PRO A 420 -8.03 25.09 -37.66
CA PRO A 420 -8.66 24.83 -38.96
C PRO A 420 -9.75 23.74 -38.97
N LEU A 421 -9.86 22.93 -37.90
CA LEU A 421 -10.90 21.91 -37.72
C LEU A 421 -11.86 22.22 -36.54
N THR A 422 -11.88 23.45 -36.01
CA THR A 422 -12.73 23.85 -34.87
C THR A 422 -14.19 23.36 -34.98
N GLU A 423 -14.83 23.53 -36.15
CA GLU A 423 -16.21 23.07 -36.38
C GLU A 423 -16.35 21.54 -36.37
N LYS A 424 -15.34 20.80 -36.82
CA LYS A 424 -15.33 19.33 -36.71
C LYS A 424 -15.16 18.88 -35.26
N VAL A 425 -14.29 19.54 -34.50
CA VAL A 425 -14.09 19.27 -33.06
C VAL A 425 -15.35 19.59 -32.25
N ARG A 426 -16.00 20.73 -32.56
CA ARG A 426 -17.30 21.09 -31.99
C ARG A 426 -18.34 20.00 -32.27
N ASN A 427 -18.48 19.59 -33.52
CA ASN A 427 -19.48 18.60 -33.92
C ASN A 427 -19.23 17.23 -33.28
N GLY A 428 -17.98 16.74 -33.16
CA GLY A 428 -17.68 15.50 -32.44
C GLY A 428 -18.10 15.55 -30.97
N ILE A 429 -17.80 16.65 -30.27
CA ILE A 429 -18.18 16.82 -28.86
C ILE A 429 -19.70 16.97 -28.70
N PHE A 430 -20.38 17.66 -29.62
CA PHE A 430 -21.85 17.77 -29.62
C PHE A 430 -22.53 16.42 -29.89
N SER A 431 -22.05 15.66 -30.89
CA SER A 431 -22.51 14.28 -31.14
C SER A 431 -22.30 13.37 -29.92
N SER A 432 -21.16 13.51 -29.24
CA SER A 432 -20.86 12.78 -28.00
C SER A 432 -21.90 13.07 -26.91
N LEU A 433 -22.20 14.36 -26.65
CA LEU A 433 -23.18 14.79 -25.67
C LEU A 433 -24.61 14.35 -26.02
N ARG A 434 -24.97 14.31 -27.30
CA ARG A 434 -26.27 13.77 -27.77
C ARG A 434 -26.36 12.25 -27.57
N GLN A 435 -25.33 11.50 -27.98
CA GLN A 435 -25.28 10.04 -27.78
C GLN A 435 -25.40 9.64 -26.30
N ILE A 436 -24.79 10.42 -25.41
CA ILE A 436 -24.86 10.24 -23.94
C ILE A 436 -26.30 10.40 -23.40
N LEU A 437 -27.10 11.30 -23.97
CA LEU A 437 -28.52 11.47 -23.63
C LEU A 437 -29.37 10.37 -24.28
N GLU A 438 -29.13 10.06 -25.55
CA GLU A 438 -29.90 9.09 -26.34
C GLU A 438 -29.77 7.66 -25.81
N LYS A 439 -28.55 7.18 -25.52
CA LYS A 439 -28.30 5.90 -24.82
C LYS A 439 -28.40 6.03 -23.28
N ARG A 440 -28.95 7.14 -22.76
CA ARG A 440 -29.30 7.39 -21.35
C ARG A 440 -28.16 7.21 -20.32
N VAL A 441 -26.90 7.41 -20.72
CA VAL A 441 -25.74 7.43 -19.81
C VAL A 441 -25.86 8.54 -18.76
N LEU A 442 -26.55 9.64 -19.10
CA LEU A 442 -27.19 10.54 -18.14
C LEU A 442 -28.61 10.90 -18.64
N PRO A 443 -29.59 11.09 -17.74
CA PRO A 443 -30.94 11.52 -18.13
C PRO A 443 -31.02 13.01 -18.50
N SER A 444 -30.08 13.84 -18.02
CA SER A 444 -29.96 15.25 -18.40
C SER A 444 -28.56 15.79 -18.11
N LEU A 445 -28.08 16.72 -18.96
CA LEU A 445 -26.85 17.47 -18.75
C LEU A 445 -27.07 18.75 -17.92
N TYR A 446 -28.32 19.22 -17.78
CA TYR A 446 -28.62 20.49 -17.10
C TYR A 446 -28.13 20.56 -15.64
N PRO A 447 -28.33 19.52 -14.78
CA PRO A 447 -27.84 19.53 -13.39
C PRO A 447 -26.31 19.55 -13.29
N LEU A 448 -25.61 19.07 -14.33
CA LEU A 448 -24.15 19.06 -14.40
C LEU A 448 -23.61 20.44 -14.87
N PHE A 449 -24.21 21.00 -15.92
CA PHE A 449 -23.73 22.19 -16.60
C PHE A 449 -24.09 23.50 -15.87
N ASP A 450 -25.20 23.56 -15.14
CA ASP A 450 -25.61 24.75 -14.35
C ASP A 450 -25.44 24.56 -12.83
N SER A 451 -24.68 23.54 -12.40
CA SER A 451 -24.53 23.20 -10.98
C SER A 451 -24.03 24.39 -10.15
N PRO A 452 -24.67 24.74 -9.02
CA PRO A 452 -24.26 25.89 -8.19
C PRO A 452 -22.87 25.74 -7.56
N LYS A 453 -22.32 24.52 -7.55
CA LYS A 453 -20.93 24.23 -7.12
C LYS A 453 -19.86 24.64 -8.14
N LEU A 454 -20.24 24.90 -9.40
CA LEU A 454 -19.34 25.45 -10.41
C LEU A 454 -19.28 26.98 -10.27
N ASP A 455 -18.09 27.54 -10.50
CA ASP A 455 -17.90 28.97 -10.50
C ASP A 455 -18.71 29.67 -11.61
N ARG A 456 -18.91 30.98 -11.45
CA ARG A 456 -19.80 31.76 -12.31
C ARG A 456 -19.25 31.96 -13.72
N GLU A 457 -17.92 32.04 -13.88
CA GLU A 457 -17.28 32.30 -15.17
C GLU A 457 -17.31 31.03 -16.03
N LEU A 458 -16.98 29.88 -15.43
CA LEU A 458 -17.09 28.57 -16.05
C LEU A 458 -18.55 28.26 -16.44
N ARG A 459 -19.54 28.53 -15.59
CA ARG A 459 -20.95 28.35 -15.97
C ARG A 459 -21.40 29.27 -17.11
N SER A 460 -20.92 30.52 -17.14
CA SER A 460 -21.19 31.42 -18.27
C SER A 460 -20.61 30.86 -19.57
N LYS A 461 -19.36 30.40 -19.52
CA LYS A 461 -18.63 29.80 -20.65
C LYS A 461 -19.23 28.48 -21.13
N ILE A 462 -19.70 27.63 -20.21
CA ILE A 462 -20.45 26.40 -20.53
C ILE A 462 -21.74 26.78 -21.27
N ARG A 463 -22.51 27.75 -20.76
CA ARG A 463 -23.77 28.18 -21.38
C ARG A 463 -23.58 28.82 -22.77
N GLU A 464 -22.47 29.52 -22.97
CA GLU A 464 -22.07 30.06 -24.28
C GLU A 464 -21.63 28.94 -25.26
N THR A 465 -20.82 27.99 -24.80
CA THR A 465 -20.31 26.88 -25.63
C THR A 465 -21.41 25.90 -26.01
N PHE A 466 -22.24 25.52 -25.05
CA PHE A 466 -23.14 24.36 -25.03
C PHE A 466 -24.62 24.76 -24.83
N LYS A 467 -25.05 25.88 -25.41
CA LYS A 467 -26.39 26.49 -25.20
C LYS A 467 -27.55 25.49 -25.29
N GLU A 468 -27.52 24.55 -26.24
CA GLU A 468 -28.59 23.55 -26.44
C GLU A 468 -28.73 22.54 -25.27
N PHE A 469 -27.67 22.28 -24.52
CA PHE A 469 -27.64 21.35 -23.38
C PHE A 469 -27.87 22.05 -22.02
N CYS A 470 -28.02 23.38 -22.01
CA CYS A 470 -28.13 24.21 -20.81
C CYS A 470 -29.56 24.68 -20.52
N LEU A 471 -30.57 23.97 -21.05
CA LEU A 471 -31.99 24.28 -20.90
C LEU A 471 -32.71 23.20 -20.07
N PRO A 472 -33.71 23.56 -19.25
CA PRO A 472 -34.60 22.58 -18.61
C PRO A 472 -35.41 21.79 -19.66
N PRO A 473 -35.74 20.51 -19.44
CA PRO A 473 -36.34 19.63 -20.44
C PRO A 473 -37.82 19.92 -20.84
N ASN A 474 -38.38 21.05 -20.41
CA ASN A 474 -39.80 21.43 -20.60
C ASN A 474 -39.98 22.79 -21.32
N VAL A 475 -39.10 23.13 -22.27
CA VAL A 475 -39.23 24.35 -23.09
C VAL A 475 -39.46 24.00 -24.56
N ASP A 476 -40.68 24.22 -25.06
CA ASP A 476 -41.03 24.03 -26.47
C ASP A 476 -40.13 24.88 -27.40
N PRO A 477 -39.65 24.34 -28.54
CA PRO A 477 -38.83 25.09 -29.51
C PRO A 477 -39.49 26.37 -30.05
N GLY A 478 -40.82 26.47 -30.00
CA GLY A 478 -41.60 27.55 -30.60
C GLY A 478 -41.61 28.90 -29.86
N LYS A 479 -40.92 29.05 -28.72
CA LYS A 479 -40.89 30.29 -27.91
C LYS A 479 -39.51 30.95 -27.82
N MET A 480 -38.66 30.77 -28.85
CA MET A 480 -37.25 31.18 -28.80
C MET A 480 -37.00 32.70 -28.90
N GLU A 481 -37.97 33.52 -29.33
CA GLU A 481 -37.76 34.95 -29.58
C GLU A 481 -38.11 35.88 -28.40
N ASP A 482 -39.13 35.57 -27.58
CA ASP A 482 -39.61 36.50 -26.54
C ASP A 482 -38.65 36.62 -25.33
N LEU A 483 -38.02 35.53 -24.91
CA LEU A 483 -37.08 35.51 -23.78
C LEU A 483 -35.78 36.31 -24.01
N HIS A 484 -35.56 36.85 -25.22
CA HIS A 484 -34.34 37.57 -25.58
C HIS A 484 -34.31 39.05 -25.17
N LYS A 485 -35.37 39.58 -24.53
CA LYS A 485 -35.46 41.00 -24.11
C LYS A 485 -35.22 41.27 -22.63
N ASP A 486 -35.63 40.39 -21.72
CA ASP A 486 -35.71 40.74 -20.28
C ASP A 486 -34.39 40.58 -19.51
N LEU A 487 -33.32 40.09 -20.15
CA LEU A 487 -32.00 39.91 -19.55
C LEU A 487 -31.02 41.09 -19.77
N THR A 488 -31.47 42.19 -20.38
CA THR A 488 -30.65 43.40 -20.64
C THR A 488 -31.18 44.65 -19.92
N SER A 489 -31.61 44.50 -18.67
CA SER A 489 -31.85 45.62 -17.75
C SER A 489 -31.48 45.24 -16.31
N GLY A 490 -30.55 46.00 -15.71
CA GLY A 490 -30.11 45.78 -14.33
C GLY A 490 -30.96 46.58 -13.34
N ALA A 491 -31.53 45.89 -12.36
CA ALA A 491 -32.19 46.48 -11.19
C ALA A 491 -31.89 45.65 -9.93
N THR A 492 -31.94 46.31 -8.77
CA THR A 492 -31.68 45.75 -7.44
C THR A 492 -32.97 45.62 -6.62
N LEU A 493 -32.88 44.99 -5.44
CA LEU A 493 -33.95 44.81 -4.43
C LEU A 493 -34.97 43.70 -4.78
N GLU A 494 -35.57 42.95 -3.85
CA GLU A 494 -35.30 42.80 -2.40
C GLU A 494 -35.77 41.42 -1.89
N ASN A 495 -35.62 41.15 -0.59
CA ASN A 495 -36.09 39.92 0.05
C ASN A 495 -37.61 39.73 -0.08
N THR A 496 -38.07 38.50 -0.31
CA THR A 496 -39.41 38.06 0.11
C THR A 496 -39.35 36.60 0.54
N VAL A 497 -39.73 36.32 1.77
CA VAL A 497 -39.86 34.95 2.31
C VAL A 497 -41.25 34.43 1.95
N ILE A 498 -41.33 33.32 1.23
CA ILE A 498 -42.54 32.52 1.09
C ILE A 498 -42.21 31.07 1.44
N THR A 499 -43.04 30.51 2.31
CA THR A 499 -42.97 29.13 2.84
C THR A 499 -42.91 28.08 1.74
N ALA A 500 -41.99 27.12 1.87
CA ALA A 500 -42.13 25.84 1.20
C ALA A 500 -43.36 25.11 1.79
N VAL A 501 -44.20 24.57 0.91
CA VAL A 501 -45.29 23.66 1.26
C VAL A 501 -44.90 22.28 0.74
N GLU A 502 -45.00 21.28 1.61
CA GLU A 502 -44.70 19.89 1.28
C GLU A 502 -45.66 19.36 0.21
N ASN A 503 -45.15 18.49 -0.67
CA ASN A 503 -46.02 17.53 -1.34
C ASN A 503 -45.20 16.30 -1.74
N ASN A 504 -45.43 15.20 -1.04
CA ASN A 504 -44.86 13.91 -1.38
C ASN A 504 -45.42 13.42 -2.71
N HIS A 505 -44.55 12.97 -3.61
CA HIS A 505 -44.94 11.97 -4.59
C HIS A 505 -43.80 10.97 -4.81
N VAL A 506 -44.01 9.77 -4.27
CA VAL A 506 -43.25 8.58 -4.63
C VAL A 506 -43.38 8.35 -6.13
N ASN A 507 -42.26 8.11 -6.80
CA ASN A 507 -42.21 7.45 -8.10
C ASN A 507 -40.98 6.53 -8.14
N GLN A 508 -41.12 5.41 -8.83
CA GLN A 508 -40.11 4.37 -8.95
C GLN A 508 -39.04 4.77 -9.96
N ASP A 509 -37.77 4.46 -9.69
CA ASP A 509 -36.71 4.53 -10.71
C ASP A 509 -36.95 3.44 -11.77
N PRO A 510 -37.10 3.78 -13.07
CA PRO A 510 -37.20 2.79 -14.13
C PRO A 510 -35.79 2.35 -14.57
N GLU A 511 -35.52 1.05 -14.51
CA GLU A 511 -34.20 0.47 -14.83
C GLU A 511 -33.74 0.79 -16.28
N PRO A 512 -32.44 1.09 -16.49
CA PRO A 512 -31.88 1.26 -17.82
C PRO A 512 -31.65 -0.10 -18.51
N ALA A 513 -32.66 -0.56 -19.26
CA ALA A 513 -32.54 -1.75 -20.11
C ALA A 513 -31.59 -1.48 -21.31
N PHE A 514 -30.35 -1.97 -21.22
CA PHE A 514 -29.39 -1.98 -22.33
C PHE A 514 -29.74 -3.10 -23.32
N SER A 515 -30.46 -2.76 -24.38
CA SER A 515 -30.73 -3.62 -25.54
C SER A 515 -29.85 -3.20 -26.71
N ASP A 516 -29.08 -4.14 -27.26
CA ASP A 516 -28.54 -4.16 -28.63
C ASP A 516 -28.22 -5.64 -28.96
N GLU A 517 -29.22 -6.40 -29.45
CA GLU A 517 -28.97 -7.61 -30.25
C GLU A 517 -28.87 -7.16 -31.72
N GLU A 518 -27.75 -7.44 -32.40
CA GLU A 518 -27.69 -7.39 -33.88
C GLU A 518 -26.98 -8.64 -34.43
N GLU A 519 -27.61 -9.30 -35.39
CA GLU A 519 -27.10 -10.49 -36.07
C GLU A 519 -26.20 -10.11 -37.26
N GLU A 520 -24.90 -10.43 -37.24
CA GLU A 520 -24.08 -10.40 -38.46
C GLU A 520 -24.41 -11.62 -39.35
N MET A 521 -25.25 -11.42 -40.37
CA MET A 521 -25.49 -12.45 -41.39
C MET A 521 -24.25 -12.66 -42.29
N PRO A 522 -23.81 -13.91 -42.54
CA PRO A 522 -22.49 -14.19 -43.12
C PRO A 522 -22.46 -14.16 -44.66
N LEU A 523 -21.51 -13.41 -45.23
CA LEU A 523 -21.13 -13.50 -46.65
C LEU A 523 -19.99 -14.51 -46.85
N ARG A 524 -20.28 -15.57 -47.62
CA ARG A 524 -19.41 -16.75 -47.77
C ARG A 524 -18.15 -16.49 -48.62
N ILE A 525 -16.99 -16.59 -48.01
CA ILE A 525 -15.78 -17.23 -48.60
C ILE A 525 -15.41 -18.41 -47.67
N ARG A 526 -14.63 -19.39 -48.15
CA ARG A 526 -14.70 -20.79 -47.70
C ARG A 526 -13.33 -21.32 -47.25
N VAL A 527 -13.33 -22.20 -46.23
CA VAL A 527 -12.19 -22.94 -45.62
C VAL A 527 -11.18 -21.98 -44.93
N GLU A 528 -10.66 -22.21 -43.71
CA GLU A 528 -10.45 -23.44 -42.92
C GLU A 528 -10.83 -23.29 -41.42
N GLU A 529 -11.26 -24.40 -40.82
CA GLU A 529 -11.34 -24.69 -39.36
C GLU A 529 -10.39 -25.91 -39.15
N GLU A 530 -9.81 -26.21 -37.98
CA GLU A 530 -10.19 -25.92 -36.60
C GLU A 530 -8.97 -25.44 -35.77
N ASP A 531 -9.15 -24.44 -34.90
CA ASP A 531 -8.27 -24.10 -33.77
C ASP A 531 -9.19 -23.81 -32.57
N GLU A 532 -8.99 -24.47 -31.42
CA GLU A 532 -9.90 -24.39 -30.25
C GLU A 532 -9.48 -23.36 -29.19
N GLU A 533 -10.42 -23.04 -28.29
CA GLU A 533 -10.28 -22.28 -27.03
C GLU A 533 -9.94 -20.77 -27.12
N ASP A 534 -10.97 -19.95 -27.40
CA ASP A 534 -11.10 -18.61 -26.80
C ASP A 534 -12.41 -18.57 -25.97
N VAL A 535 -12.30 -18.81 -24.65
CA VAL A 535 -13.44 -19.14 -23.77
C VAL A 535 -13.93 -17.91 -22.99
N PRO A 536 -15.24 -17.56 -23.03
CA PRO A 536 -15.78 -16.46 -22.25
C PRO A 536 -15.59 -16.62 -20.73
N LEU A 537 -15.29 -15.49 -20.07
CA LEU A 537 -14.95 -15.37 -18.63
C LEU A 537 -16.01 -15.93 -17.65
N ALA A 538 -17.21 -16.29 -18.11
CA ALA A 538 -18.26 -16.92 -17.30
C ALA A 538 -17.85 -18.31 -16.76
N ASN A 539 -17.13 -19.11 -17.54
CA ASN A 539 -16.93 -20.55 -17.24
C ASN A 539 -15.98 -20.83 -16.05
N VAL A 540 -15.23 -19.84 -15.56
CA VAL A 540 -14.33 -20.01 -14.40
C VAL A 540 -15.10 -20.03 -13.07
N LYS A 541 -16.27 -19.39 -12.98
CA LYS A 541 -17.08 -19.36 -11.73
C LYS A 541 -17.67 -20.72 -11.35
N LEU A 542 -18.14 -21.48 -12.34
CA LEU A 542 -18.96 -22.69 -12.17
C LEU A 542 -18.28 -23.84 -11.40
N LYS A 543 -16.95 -23.80 -11.20
CA LYS A 543 -16.20 -24.81 -10.42
C LYS A 543 -15.94 -24.44 -8.95
N ASN A 544 -16.19 -23.19 -8.53
CA ASN A 544 -15.95 -22.75 -7.15
C ASN A 544 -17.22 -22.39 -6.37
N GLU A 545 -18.28 -21.93 -7.04
CA GLU A 545 -19.51 -21.47 -6.35
C GLU A 545 -20.32 -22.62 -5.72
N GLN A 546 -20.14 -23.86 -6.20
CA GLN A 546 -20.79 -25.09 -5.69
C GLN A 546 -20.38 -25.52 -4.27
N LYS A 547 -19.63 -24.70 -3.51
CA LYS A 547 -19.37 -24.92 -2.08
C LYS A 547 -19.99 -23.88 -1.14
N ASN A 548 -20.40 -22.71 -1.64
CA ASN A 548 -20.87 -21.60 -0.80
C ASN A 548 -22.35 -21.23 -1.02
N ALA A 549 -23.05 -21.87 -1.96
CA ALA A 549 -24.43 -21.55 -2.35
C ALA A 549 -25.53 -21.98 -1.35
N ASN A 550 -25.21 -22.15 -0.06
CA ASN A 550 -26.13 -22.66 0.98
C ASN A 550 -26.56 -21.59 2.01
N CYS A 551 -26.84 -20.35 1.58
CA CYS A 551 -27.53 -19.34 2.40
C CYS A 551 -28.22 -18.23 1.57
N VAL A 552 -29.27 -18.59 0.84
CA VAL A 552 -30.27 -17.62 0.34
C VAL A 552 -31.66 -18.17 0.68
N VAL A 553 -32.15 -17.84 1.87
CA VAL A 553 -33.50 -18.21 2.32
C VAL A 553 -34.52 -17.39 1.51
N LYS A 554 -35.56 -18.06 0.98
CA LYS A 554 -36.61 -17.39 0.22
C LYS A 554 -37.53 -16.59 1.15
N LYS A 555 -38.14 -15.52 0.64
CA LYS A 555 -39.14 -14.71 1.36
C LYS A 555 -40.33 -15.51 1.93
N GLU A 556 -40.55 -16.73 1.44
CA GLU A 556 -41.69 -17.59 1.80
C GLU A 556 -41.44 -18.45 3.07
N ASP A 557 -40.18 -18.62 3.51
CA ASP A 557 -39.81 -19.50 4.64
C ASP A 557 -39.87 -18.83 6.04
N ILE A 558 -39.97 -17.50 6.12
CA ILE A 558 -39.97 -16.78 7.41
C ILE A 558 -41.36 -16.86 8.07
N THR A 559 -42.42 -16.69 7.28
CA THR A 559 -43.81 -16.69 7.76
C THR A 559 -44.24 -18.06 8.31
N SER A 560 -43.69 -19.15 7.78
CA SER A 560 -43.92 -20.51 8.29
C SER A 560 -43.20 -20.78 9.61
N GLN A 561 -42.06 -20.14 9.87
CA GLN A 561 -41.35 -20.22 11.15
C GLN A 561 -42.00 -19.36 12.24
N LEU A 562 -42.46 -18.15 11.92
CA LEU A 562 -43.14 -17.25 12.87
C LEU A 562 -44.39 -17.87 13.51
N ASN A 563 -45.11 -18.72 12.76
CA ASN A 563 -46.34 -19.39 13.21
C ASN A 563 -46.14 -20.59 14.16
N LEU A 564 -44.90 -20.91 14.57
CA LEU A 564 -44.58 -22.20 15.22
C LEU A 564 -43.76 -22.10 16.52
N ILE A 565 -43.33 -20.89 16.95
CA ILE A 565 -42.32 -20.73 18.02
C ILE A 565 -42.52 -19.50 18.94
N LEU A 566 -43.60 -18.72 18.79
CA LEU A 566 -43.87 -17.53 19.64
C LEU A 566 -45.25 -17.67 20.31
N GLU A 567 -45.25 -18.11 21.57
CA GLU A 567 -46.46 -18.43 22.34
C GLU A 567 -47.30 -17.21 22.83
N PRO A 568 -46.79 -15.97 22.98
CA PRO A 568 -47.66 -14.81 23.18
C PRO A 568 -48.17 -14.26 21.84
N GLU A 569 -49.47 -14.41 21.57
CA GLU A 569 -50.07 -14.00 20.28
C GLU A 569 -49.94 -12.49 19.98
N GLU A 570 -49.97 -11.64 21.01
CA GLU A 570 -49.71 -10.20 20.85
C GLU A 570 -48.26 -9.91 20.44
N LEU A 571 -47.29 -10.67 20.98
CA LEU A 571 -45.87 -10.54 20.63
C LEU A 571 -45.62 -11.02 19.21
N ARG A 572 -46.22 -12.17 18.83
CA ARG A 572 -46.22 -12.67 17.44
C ARG A 572 -46.76 -11.63 16.48
N THR A 573 -47.90 -11.01 16.80
CA THR A 573 -48.54 -9.96 15.99
C THR A 573 -47.64 -8.72 15.84
N ALA A 574 -46.93 -8.30 16.90
CA ALA A 574 -45.98 -7.19 16.83
C ALA A 574 -44.75 -7.52 15.96
N VAL A 575 -44.22 -8.74 16.04
CA VAL A 575 -43.09 -9.22 15.23
C VAL A 575 -43.48 -9.41 13.76
N GLU A 576 -44.69 -9.90 13.47
CA GLU A 576 -45.26 -9.96 12.11
C GLU A 576 -45.44 -8.56 11.51
N SER A 577 -45.91 -7.60 12.31
CA SER A 577 -46.01 -6.18 11.90
C SER A 577 -44.63 -5.56 11.60
N LEU A 578 -43.63 -5.87 12.43
CA LEU A 578 -42.22 -5.49 12.19
C LEU A 578 -41.63 -6.19 10.95
N HIS A 579 -42.16 -7.32 10.50
CA HIS A 579 -41.74 -7.95 9.25
C HIS A 579 -42.40 -7.32 8.01
N SER A 580 -43.71 -7.04 8.07
CA SER A 580 -44.48 -6.53 6.92
C SER A 580 -44.26 -5.04 6.63
N GLU A 581 -43.99 -4.23 7.66
CA GLU A 581 -43.83 -2.78 7.50
C GLU A 581 -42.52 -2.42 6.78
N THR A 582 -42.57 -1.38 5.95
CA THR A 582 -41.45 -0.83 5.19
C THR A 582 -40.94 0.51 5.72
N ASP A 583 -41.78 1.30 6.37
CA ASP A 583 -41.37 2.58 6.94
C ASP A 583 -40.46 2.41 8.18
N ASN A 584 -39.42 3.25 8.30
CA ASN A 584 -38.44 3.13 9.38
C ASN A 584 -39.00 3.63 10.73
N GLU A 585 -39.77 4.72 10.75
CA GLU A 585 -40.32 5.27 12.00
C GLU A 585 -41.35 4.31 12.59
N VAL A 586 -42.28 3.80 11.78
CA VAL A 586 -43.27 2.81 12.21
C VAL A 586 -42.59 1.51 12.68
N ARG A 587 -41.55 1.04 11.99
CA ARG A 587 -40.75 -0.11 12.46
C ARG A 587 -40.04 0.16 13.80
N CYS A 588 -39.59 1.39 14.05
CA CYS A 588 -39.03 1.78 15.36
C CYS A 588 -40.11 1.78 16.45
N GLN A 589 -41.32 2.29 16.16
CA GLN A 589 -42.46 2.24 17.09
C GLN A 589 -42.90 0.80 17.40
N MET A 590 -42.90 -0.09 16.39
CA MET A 590 -43.16 -1.53 16.61
C MET A 590 -42.07 -2.19 17.46
N MET A 591 -40.80 -1.80 17.30
CA MET A 591 -39.73 -2.29 18.16
C MET A 591 -39.86 -1.78 19.60
N GLU A 592 -40.22 -0.52 19.83
CA GLU A 592 -40.47 0.02 21.18
C GLU A 592 -41.57 -0.81 21.89
N ARG A 593 -42.64 -1.18 21.17
CA ARG A 593 -43.68 -2.08 21.69
C ARG A 593 -43.15 -3.49 22.02
N ILE A 594 -42.34 -4.10 21.15
CA ILE A 594 -41.73 -5.41 21.41
C ILE A 594 -40.82 -5.35 22.64
N VAL A 595 -40.02 -4.28 22.78
CA VAL A 595 -39.14 -4.08 23.94
C VAL A 595 -39.96 -3.90 25.22
N GLN A 596 -41.06 -3.16 25.19
CA GLN A 596 -41.93 -3.00 26.36
C GLN A 596 -42.48 -4.35 26.85
N MET A 597 -42.96 -5.21 25.94
CA MET A 597 -43.43 -6.57 26.28
C MET A 597 -42.31 -7.43 26.88
N VAL A 598 -41.11 -7.39 26.29
CA VAL A 598 -39.89 -8.08 26.81
C VAL A 598 -39.46 -7.59 28.20
N VAL A 599 -39.89 -6.39 28.60
CA VAL A 599 -39.53 -5.72 29.86
C VAL A 599 -40.64 -5.85 30.91
N GLU A 600 -41.90 -5.98 30.52
CA GLU A 600 -43.05 -6.09 31.44
C GLU A 600 -43.55 -7.52 31.66
N ASP A 601 -43.44 -8.42 30.67
CA ASP A 601 -43.91 -9.80 30.74
C ASP A 601 -42.79 -10.77 31.21
N GLU A 602 -43.15 -11.82 31.97
CA GLU A 602 -42.23 -12.91 32.33
C GLU A 602 -42.03 -13.88 31.14
N ILE A 603 -41.32 -13.43 30.10
CA ILE A 603 -40.99 -14.25 28.93
C ILE A 603 -39.96 -15.34 29.31
N ASP A 604 -40.24 -16.58 28.89
CA ASP A 604 -39.42 -17.75 29.19
C ASP A 604 -38.14 -17.84 28.32
N ALA A 605 -37.30 -18.83 28.64
CA ALA A 605 -36.01 -19.04 27.99
C ALA A 605 -36.09 -19.44 26.50
N GLU A 606 -37.11 -20.19 26.11
CA GLU A 606 -37.27 -20.74 24.75
C GLU A 606 -37.89 -19.67 23.84
N THR A 607 -38.92 -18.96 24.33
CA THR A 607 -39.49 -17.78 23.64
C THR A 607 -38.48 -16.66 23.45
N ILE A 608 -37.56 -16.41 24.41
CA ILE A 608 -36.44 -15.46 24.25
C ILE A 608 -35.54 -15.87 23.07
N SER A 609 -35.18 -17.15 22.96
CA SER A 609 -34.32 -17.64 21.86
C SER A 609 -35.04 -17.57 20.50
N ALA A 610 -36.35 -17.85 20.48
CA ALA A 610 -37.17 -17.73 19.28
C ALA A 610 -37.27 -16.27 18.81
N LEU A 611 -37.64 -15.36 19.71
CA LEU A 611 -37.73 -13.93 19.46
C LEU A 611 -36.41 -13.34 18.94
N ALA A 612 -35.30 -13.70 19.57
CA ALA A 612 -33.96 -13.29 19.15
C ALA A 612 -33.62 -13.74 17.71
N SER A 613 -33.96 -14.97 17.34
CA SER A 613 -33.78 -15.51 15.98
C SER A 613 -34.66 -14.79 14.96
N CYS A 614 -35.95 -14.58 15.28
CA CYS A 614 -36.90 -13.87 14.42
C CYS A 614 -36.47 -12.42 14.17
N ILE A 615 -36.14 -11.65 15.21
CA ILE A 615 -35.70 -10.26 15.07
C ILE A 615 -34.38 -10.19 14.29
N SER A 616 -33.40 -11.05 14.59
CA SER A 616 -32.11 -11.08 13.87
C SER A 616 -32.28 -11.40 12.39
N THR A 617 -33.27 -12.23 12.04
CA THR A 617 -33.61 -12.56 10.65
C THR A 617 -34.33 -11.40 9.96
N ILE A 618 -35.34 -10.81 10.60
CA ILE A 618 -36.14 -9.69 10.06
C ILE A 618 -35.28 -8.44 9.85
N LEU A 619 -34.35 -8.15 10.77
CA LEU A 619 -33.42 -7.02 10.68
C LEU A 619 -32.10 -7.35 9.95
N SER A 620 -31.94 -8.56 9.39
CA SER A 620 -30.69 -9.02 8.80
C SER A 620 -30.13 -8.07 7.73
N SER A 621 -30.99 -7.54 6.86
CA SER A 621 -30.60 -6.54 5.84
C SER A 621 -30.12 -5.21 6.45
N GLN A 622 -30.70 -4.78 7.57
CA GLN A 622 -30.29 -3.55 8.27
C GLN A 622 -28.98 -3.76 9.04
N ILE A 623 -28.85 -4.89 9.76
CA ILE A 623 -27.63 -5.26 10.50
C ILE A 623 -26.45 -5.59 9.55
N THR A 624 -26.74 -6.01 8.31
CA THR A 624 -25.70 -6.25 7.30
C THR A 624 -25.31 -5.02 6.46
N SER A 625 -26.08 -3.93 6.52
CA SER A 625 -25.83 -2.69 5.78
C SER A 625 -24.63 -1.88 6.30
N GLN A 626 -24.19 -0.87 5.53
CA GLN A 626 -23.15 0.07 5.96
C GLN A 626 -23.74 1.12 6.91
N ILE A 627 -23.75 0.81 8.21
CA ILE A 627 -24.27 1.69 9.27
C ILE A 627 -23.33 2.90 9.53
N PHE A 628 -22.02 2.78 9.31
CA PHE A 628 -21.07 3.87 9.55
C PHE A 628 -21.06 4.88 8.37
N PRO A 629 -21.28 6.19 8.59
CA PRO A 629 -21.25 7.18 7.51
C PRO A 629 -19.90 7.26 6.79
N SER A 630 -19.90 7.15 5.45
CA SER A 630 -18.70 7.21 4.61
C SER A 630 -18.28 8.64 4.21
N ASP A 631 -19.26 9.51 3.95
CA ASP A 631 -19.05 10.72 3.16
C ASP A 631 -18.83 12.00 3.99
N ASN A 632 -19.30 12.02 5.24
CA ASN A 632 -19.08 13.09 6.22
C ASN A 632 -19.25 12.52 7.65
N LEU A 633 -18.33 12.86 8.56
CA LEU A 633 -18.44 12.55 9.99
C LEU A 633 -18.95 13.77 10.78
N ASN A 634 -20.08 14.36 10.38
CA ASN A 634 -20.80 15.31 11.23
C ASN A 634 -21.63 14.56 12.29
N GLU A 635 -21.87 15.23 13.43
CA GLU A 635 -22.56 14.61 14.56
C GLU A 635 -24.03 14.28 14.26
N GLU A 636 -24.66 15.00 13.32
CA GLU A 636 -26.02 14.73 12.85
C GLU A 636 -26.08 13.39 12.11
N ALA A 637 -25.26 13.16 11.08
CA ALA A 637 -25.28 11.89 10.33
C ALA A 637 -24.87 10.67 11.18
N LEU A 638 -24.02 10.87 12.20
CA LEU A 638 -23.74 9.84 13.21
C LEU A 638 -25.01 9.52 14.03
N THR A 639 -25.78 10.53 14.42
CA THR A 639 -27.04 10.38 15.17
C THR A 639 -28.15 9.76 14.29
N ASP A 640 -28.26 10.17 13.03
CA ASP A 640 -29.18 9.59 12.05
C ASP A 640 -28.87 8.10 11.81
N SER A 641 -27.59 7.72 11.79
CA SER A 641 -27.19 6.31 11.59
C SER A 641 -27.63 5.36 12.73
N ILE A 642 -27.92 5.90 13.92
CA ILE A 642 -28.50 5.13 15.03
C ILE A 642 -30.03 5.27 15.13
N SER A 643 -30.69 5.89 14.14
CA SER A 643 -32.15 6.00 14.03
C SER A 643 -32.74 4.84 13.21
N THR A 644 -32.54 3.61 13.68
CA THR A 644 -33.12 2.38 13.08
C THR A 644 -33.56 1.38 14.17
N PRO A 645 -34.44 0.40 13.87
CA PRO A 645 -35.10 -0.42 14.88
C PRO A 645 -34.16 -1.18 15.83
N LEU A 646 -32.99 -1.64 15.36
CA LEU A 646 -32.00 -2.30 16.23
C LEU A 646 -31.61 -1.42 17.43
N PHE A 647 -31.40 -0.14 17.18
CA PHE A 647 -30.90 0.81 18.19
C PHE A 647 -31.96 1.21 19.22
N VAL A 648 -33.24 0.98 18.92
CA VAL A 648 -34.34 1.12 19.90
C VAL A 648 -34.13 0.16 21.08
N MET A 649 -33.71 -1.09 20.80
CA MET A 649 -33.37 -2.05 21.85
C MET A 649 -32.15 -1.58 22.68
N PHE A 650 -31.12 -1.04 22.02
CA PHE A 650 -29.94 -0.54 22.72
C PHE A 650 -30.22 0.73 23.55
N ARG A 651 -31.13 1.61 23.10
CA ARG A 651 -31.57 2.81 23.84
C ARG A 651 -32.28 2.43 25.14
N ASN A 652 -33.22 1.48 25.07
CA ASN A 652 -33.89 0.98 26.27
C ASN A 652 -32.93 0.25 27.22
N GLN A 653 -32.01 -0.56 26.68
CA GLN A 653 -30.96 -1.18 27.51
C GLN A 653 -30.09 -0.14 28.20
N PHE A 654 -29.74 0.97 27.53
CA PHE A 654 -28.99 2.07 28.11
C PHE A 654 -29.78 2.76 29.25
N GLN A 655 -31.05 3.08 29.03
CA GLN A 655 -31.92 3.70 30.04
C GLN A 655 -32.10 2.80 31.27
N LEU A 656 -32.41 1.52 31.09
CA LEU A 656 -32.57 0.56 32.19
C LEU A 656 -31.26 0.32 32.96
N CYS A 657 -30.09 0.51 32.33
CA CYS A 657 -28.81 0.53 33.05
C CYS A 657 -28.59 1.83 33.84
N LYS A 658 -28.96 2.98 33.28
CA LYS A 658 -28.88 4.31 33.92
C LYS A 658 -29.82 4.43 35.14
N GLU A 659 -30.97 3.78 35.11
CA GLU A 659 -31.95 3.73 36.21
C GLU A 659 -31.68 2.60 37.24
N GLU A 660 -30.59 1.83 37.06
CA GLU A 660 -30.25 0.61 37.83
C GLU A 660 -31.36 -0.48 37.89
N ASP A 661 -32.34 -0.47 36.98
CA ASP A 661 -33.47 -1.39 36.95
C ASP A 661 -33.00 -2.85 36.75
N ASN A 662 -33.63 -3.81 37.45
CA ASN A 662 -33.35 -5.24 37.27
C ASN A 662 -33.81 -5.79 35.92
N ARG A 663 -34.84 -5.20 35.30
CA ARG A 663 -35.41 -5.61 34.00
C ARG A 663 -34.38 -5.56 32.87
N ARG A 664 -33.33 -4.75 33.00
CA ARG A 664 -32.16 -4.69 32.09
C ARG A 664 -31.49 -6.05 31.82
N LYS A 665 -31.68 -7.05 32.70
CA LYS A 665 -31.14 -8.41 32.52
C LYS A 665 -31.92 -9.21 31.46
N LEU A 666 -33.22 -9.01 31.35
CA LEU A 666 -34.07 -9.67 30.34
C LEU A 666 -33.70 -9.20 28.94
N LEU A 667 -33.65 -7.88 28.74
CA LEU A 667 -33.28 -7.28 27.46
C LEU A 667 -31.80 -7.55 27.10
N ALA A 668 -30.87 -7.51 28.07
CA ALA A 668 -29.47 -7.94 27.84
C ALA A 668 -29.37 -9.40 27.39
N ARG A 669 -30.21 -10.29 27.91
CA ARG A 669 -30.26 -11.70 27.49
C ARG A 669 -30.80 -11.86 26.06
N VAL A 670 -31.87 -11.15 25.70
CA VAL A 670 -32.38 -11.15 24.31
C VAL A 670 -31.29 -10.66 23.35
N LEU A 671 -30.58 -9.58 23.69
CA LEU A 671 -29.47 -9.07 22.87
C LEU A 671 -28.31 -10.08 22.76
N ALA A 672 -28.00 -10.83 23.83
CA ALA A 672 -26.97 -11.87 23.79
C ALA A 672 -27.36 -13.06 22.88
N GLU A 673 -28.61 -13.52 22.91
CA GLU A 673 -29.11 -14.54 21.97
C GLU A 673 -29.17 -14.01 20.53
N MET A 674 -29.52 -12.74 20.33
CA MET A 674 -29.44 -12.12 19.01
C MET A 674 -27.99 -12.10 18.49
N GLN A 675 -26.99 -11.87 19.36
CA GLN A 675 -25.59 -11.99 18.96
C GLN A 675 -25.23 -13.41 18.52
N ASN A 676 -25.74 -14.44 19.19
CA ASN A 676 -25.49 -15.85 18.81
C ASN A 676 -25.95 -16.15 17.37
N VAL A 677 -27.03 -15.50 16.91
CA VAL A 677 -27.51 -15.57 15.52
C VAL A 677 -26.77 -14.60 14.59
N GLN A 678 -26.46 -13.39 15.06
CA GLN A 678 -25.87 -12.30 14.28
C GLN A 678 -24.69 -11.63 15.02
N PRO A 679 -23.44 -12.08 14.79
CA PRO A 679 -22.26 -11.64 15.53
C PRO A 679 -21.99 -10.12 15.52
N ARG A 680 -22.44 -9.39 14.48
CA ARG A 680 -22.21 -7.94 14.33
C ARG A 680 -22.78 -7.09 15.47
N ILE A 681 -23.80 -7.59 16.17
CA ILE A 681 -24.46 -6.89 17.28
C ILE A 681 -23.48 -6.45 18.38
N GLY A 682 -22.41 -7.22 18.62
CA GLY A 682 -21.41 -6.89 19.66
C GLY A 682 -20.70 -5.55 19.43
N TYR A 683 -20.26 -5.26 18.19
CA TYR A 683 -19.62 -3.97 17.90
C TYR A 683 -20.62 -2.87 17.57
N LEU A 684 -21.80 -3.20 17.04
CA LEU A 684 -22.86 -2.21 16.83
C LEU A 684 -23.39 -1.63 18.15
N LEU A 685 -23.39 -2.43 19.24
CA LEU A 685 -23.65 -1.92 20.59
C LEU A 685 -22.55 -0.95 21.05
N LEU A 686 -21.26 -1.26 20.81
CA LEU A 686 -20.15 -0.33 21.12
C LEU A 686 -20.26 0.98 20.30
N TYR A 687 -20.69 0.90 19.04
CA TYR A 687 -20.94 2.07 18.20
C TYR A 687 -22.09 2.95 18.72
N PHE A 688 -23.22 2.33 19.05
CA PHE A 688 -24.34 3.03 19.69
C PHE A 688 -23.92 3.72 20.98
N LEU A 689 -23.20 3.01 21.88
CA LEU A 689 -22.76 3.55 23.16
C LEU A 689 -21.81 4.75 23.02
N LYS A 690 -21.02 4.82 21.93
CA LYS A 690 -20.23 6.00 21.61
C LYS A 690 -21.08 7.16 21.10
N VAL A 691 -21.97 6.92 20.13
CA VAL A 691 -22.78 7.99 19.52
C VAL A 691 -23.84 8.52 20.49
N TRP A 692 -24.73 7.65 20.98
CA TRP A 692 -25.80 8.03 21.90
C TRP A 692 -25.26 8.67 23.19
N GLY A 693 -24.15 8.14 23.71
CA GLY A 693 -23.52 8.68 24.91
C GLY A 693 -22.83 10.04 24.72
N ARG A 694 -22.59 10.53 23.49
CA ARG A 694 -22.19 11.94 23.26
C ARG A 694 -23.40 12.87 23.20
N GLU A 695 -24.50 12.37 22.69
CA GLU A 695 -25.76 13.10 22.61
C GLU A 695 -26.40 13.27 24.00
N GLU A 696 -26.36 12.24 24.85
CA GLU A 696 -26.81 12.35 26.25
C GLU A 696 -25.92 13.30 27.09
N GLU A 697 -24.60 13.29 26.86
CA GLU A 697 -23.65 14.22 27.50
C GLU A 697 -23.99 15.70 27.21
N LYS A 698 -24.43 16.00 25.98
CA LYS A 698 -24.93 17.33 25.59
C LYS A 698 -26.28 17.67 26.22
N ARG A 699 -27.18 16.68 26.31
CA ARG A 699 -28.58 16.84 26.73
C ARG A 699 -28.71 17.16 28.21
N GLU A 700 -27.92 16.48 29.05
CA GLU A 700 -28.02 16.59 30.51
C GLU A 700 -26.83 17.32 31.16
N GLY A 701 -25.69 17.45 30.45
CA GLY A 701 -24.49 18.09 30.98
C GLY A 701 -23.77 17.28 32.07
N GLU A 702 -24.00 15.96 32.11
CA GLU A 702 -23.34 15.08 33.07
C GLU A 702 -21.81 15.01 32.85
N PRO A 703 -21.00 14.85 33.93
CA PRO A 703 -19.56 14.70 33.79
C PRO A 703 -19.21 13.35 33.13
N SER A 704 -18.58 13.40 31.95
CA SER A 704 -18.21 12.28 31.07
C SER A 704 -17.77 10.97 31.75
N ASN A 705 -17.07 11.03 32.88
CA ASN A 705 -16.67 9.85 33.66
C ASN A 705 -17.87 8.99 34.11
N VAL A 706 -18.95 9.60 34.61
CA VAL A 706 -20.15 8.88 35.08
C VAL A 706 -20.82 8.17 33.90
N LEU A 707 -21.00 8.88 32.80
CA LEU A 707 -21.60 8.34 31.59
C LEU A 707 -20.75 7.23 30.95
N ASN A 708 -19.42 7.30 31.09
CA ASN A 708 -18.51 6.22 30.67
C ASN A 708 -18.64 4.97 31.55
N ASP A 709 -18.91 5.09 32.85
CA ASP A 709 -19.24 3.94 33.70
C ASP A 709 -20.59 3.31 33.31
N VAL A 710 -21.61 4.12 32.95
CA VAL A 710 -22.90 3.64 32.40
C VAL A 710 -22.70 2.90 31.07
N LYS A 711 -22.01 3.50 30.09
CA LYS A 711 -21.64 2.84 28.81
C LYS A 711 -20.95 1.49 29.07
N ALA A 712 -19.98 1.49 30.00
CA ALA A 712 -19.26 0.28 30.35
C ALA A 712 -20.16 -0.75 31.06
N SER A 713 -21.17 -0.32 31.84
CA SER A 713 -22.14 -1.22 32.47
C SER A 713 -23.05 -1.89 31.45
N VAL A 714 -23.57 -1.16 30.45
CA VAL A 714 -24.43 -1.72 29.40
C VAL A 714 -23.74 -2.88 28.67
N TYR A 715 -22.50 -2.67 28.22
CA TYR A 715 -21.75 -3.71 27.52
C TYR A 715 -21.26 -4.84 28.45
N LYS A 716 -21.01 -4.56 29.74
CA LYS A 716 -20.74 -5.60 30.76
C LYS A 716 -21.96 -6.50 30.97
N ASP A 717 -23.15 -5.93 31.13
CA ASP A 717 -24.39 -6.69 31.38
C ASP A 717 -24.81 -7.50 30.14
N PHE A 718 -24.61 -6.97 28.93
CA PHE A 718 -24.68 -7.74 27.68
C PHE A 718 -23.67 -8.91 27.66
N CYS A 719 -22.40 -8.66 28.02
CA CYS A 719 -21.39 -9.72 28.01
C CYS A 719 -21.54 -10.75 29.15
N ALA A 720 -22.19 -10.40 30.26
CA ALA A 720 -22.46 -11.33 31.36
C ALA A 720 -23.40 -12.47 30.97
N HIS A 721 -24.17 -12.32 29.89
CA HIS A 721 -25.05 -13.34 29.32
C HIS A 721 -24.41 -14.12 28.15
N ARG A 722 -23.12 -13.89 27.85
CA ARG A 722 -22.34 -14.61 26.82
C ARG A 722 -21.40 -15.62 27.49
N GLU A 723 -21.09 -16.73 26.83
CA GLU A 723 -20.17 -17.76 27.35
C GLU A 723 -18.68 -17.33 27.41
N LYS A 724 -18.37 -16.07 27.11
CA LYS A 724 -17.02 -15.52 26.97
C LYS A 724 -16.73 -14.48 28.05
N LYS A 725 -15.46 -14.39 28.46
CA LYS A 725 -14.99 -13.30 29.33
C LYS A 725 -14.98 -11.97 28.58
N LEU A 726 -15.12 -10.87 29.33
CA LEU A 726 -15.19 -9.50 28.80
C LEU A 726 -13.99 -9.08 27.92
N ASP A 727 -12.77 -9.57 28.20
CA ASP A 727 -11.59 -9.38 27.36
C ASP A 727 -11.72 -10.10 26.01
N ALA A 728 -12.15 -11.36 26.04
CA ALA A 728 -12.42 -12.14 24.84
C ALA A 728 -13.61 -11.59 24.03
N CYS A 729 -14.64 -11.05 24.69
CA CYS A 729 -15.75 -10.34 24.04
C CYS A 729 -15.27 -9.10 23.29
N LEU A 730 -14.57 -8.18 23.97
CA LEU A 730 -14.06 -6.95 23.34
C LEU A 730 -13.14 -7.24 22.15
N VAL A 731 -12.21 -8.19 22.28
CA VAL A 731 -11.31 -8.57 21.18
C VAL A 731 -12.06 -9.26 20.04
N SER A 732 -13.03 -10.13 20.33
CA SER A 732 -13.86 -10.80 19.30
C SER A 732 -14.70 -9.79 18.53
N ASP A 733 -15.37 -8.88 19.22
CA ASP A 733 -16.31 -7.93 18.62
C ASP A 733 -15.57 -6.84 17.83
N LEU A 734 -14.47 -6.30 18.37
CA LEU A 734 -13.64 -5.34 17.64
C LEU A 734 -12.87 -5.98 16.48
N LYS A 735 -12.57 -7.28 16.51
CA LYS A 735 -12.00 -7.96 15.34
C LYS A 735 -13.04 -8.14 14.23
N LEU A 736 -14.29 -8.44 14.57
CA LEU A 736 -15.38 -8.39 13.58
C LEU A 736 -15.59 -6.96 13.05
N CYS A 737 -15.48 -5.95 13.92
CA CYS A 737 -15.51 -4.54 13.50
C CYS A 737 -14.34 -4.19 12.54
N HIS A 738 -13.14 -4.73 12.76
CA HIS A 738 -12.03 -4.61 11.80
C HIS A 738 -12.38 -5.23 10.44
N GLU A 739 -12.87 -6.48 10.46
CA GLU A 739 -13.17 -7.27 9.27
C GLU A 739 -14.33 -6.65 8.44
N ASP A 740 -15.25 -5.93 9.10
CA ASP A 740 -16.39 -5.24 8.46
C ASP A 740 -16.13 -3.75 8.11
N ASN A 741 -15.52 -2.94 9.01
CA ASN A 741 -15.25 -1.51 8.78
C ASN A 741 -14.11 -0.93 9.65
N ILE A 742 -12.94 -0.74 9.04
CA ILE A 742 -11.72 -0.19 9.68
C ILE A 742 -11.92 1.23 10.25
N PHE A 743 -12.73 2.08 9.58
CA PHE A 743 -12.98 3.45 10.07
C PHE A 743 -13.87 3.46 11.31
N MET A 744 -14.88 2.58 11.37
CA MET A 744 -15.66 2.38 12.59
C MET A 744 -14.74 1.91 13.72
N LEU A 745 -13.89 0.90 13.50
CA LEU A 745 -12.92 0.44 14.52
C LEU A 745 -12.08 1.60 15.08
N CYS A 746 -11.43 2.38 14.21
CA CYS A 746 -10.58 3.48 14.63
C CYS A 746 -11.37 4.57 15.39
N TYR A 747 -12.63 4.80 14.99
CA TYR A 747 -13.56 5.67 15.73
C TYR A 747 -13.91 5.11 17.12
N LEU A 748 -14.06 3.79 17.31
CA LEU A 748 -14.40 3.17 18.60
C LEU A 748 -13.23 3.06 19.57
N VAL A 749 -12.00 2.87 19.06
CA VAL A 749 -10.80 2.59 19.87
C VAL A 749 -10.61 3.53 21.08
N PRO A 750 -10.69 4.87 20.96
CA PRO A 750 -10.48 5.76 22.09
C PRO A 750 -11.47 5.53 23.24
N ASP A 751 -12.77 5.47 22.93
CA ASP A 751 -13.85 5.31 23.91
C ASP A 751 -13.81 3.91 24.56
N VAL A 752 -13.44 2.87 23.79
CA VAL A 752 -13.22 1.53 24.36
C VAL A 752 -12.04 1.52 25.33
N TYR A 753 -10.91 2.14 24.97
CA TYR A 753 -9.78 2.24 25.88
C TYR A 753 -10.11 3.01 27.16
N MET A 754 -10.93 4.07 27.07
CA MET A 754 -11.34 4.88 28.22
C MET A 754 -12.40 4.20 29.12
N GLY A 755 -13.42 3.56 28.54
CA GLY A 755 -14.50 2.89 29.29
C GLY A 755 -14.13 1.51 29.87
N PHE A 756 -13.15 0.82 29.29
CA PHE A 756 -12.78 -0.55 29.69
C PHE A 756 -11.32 -0.67 30.16
N GLN A 757 -10.73 0.40 30.72
CA GLN A 757 -9.31 0.48 31.16
C GLN A 757 -8.78 -0.74 31.92
N ASN A 758 -9.59 -1.36 32.79
CA ASN A 758 -9.22 -2.55 33.56
C ASN A 758 -8.92 -3.79 32.68
N VAL A 759 -9.41 -3.80 31.44
CA VAL A 759 -9.43 -4.92 30.49
C VAL A 759 -8.58 -4.61 29.26
N THR A 760 -8.55 -3.35 28.81
CA THR A 760 -7.84 -2.89 27.61
C THR A 760 -6.37 -2.59 27.88
N LEU A 761 -6.04 -1.91 28.99
CA LEU A 761 -4.68 -1.50 29.30
C LEU A 761 -3.79 -2.71 29.58
N GLY A 762 -2.95 -3.06 28.62
CA GLY A 762 -2.05 -4.22 28.69
C GLY A 762 -2.52 -5.46 27.94
N ASN A 763 -3.67 -5.42 27.26
CA ASN A 763 -4.11 -6.50 26.39
C ASN A 763 -3.29 -6.48 25.09
N VAL A 764 -2.41 -7.47 24.93
CA VAL A 764 -1.51 -7.62 23.77
C VAL A 764 -2.30 -7.77 22.46
N GLN A 765 -3.40 -8.53 22.47
CA GLN A 765 -4.19 -8.80 21.27
C GLN A 765 -4.96 -7.57 20.82
N LEU A 766 -5.53 -6.81 21.77
CA LEU A 766 -6.21 -5.56 21.47
C LEU A 766 -5.23 -4.49 20.95
N LEU A 767 -4.06 -4.34 21.57
CA LEU A 767 -3.09 -3.35 21.09
C LEU A 767 -2.53 -3.72 19.72
N HIS A 768 -2.26 -5.02 19.48
CA HIS A 768 -1.87 -5.52 18.16
C HIS A 768 -2.93 -5.17 17.12
N LEU A 769 -4.20 -5.54 17.37
CA LEU A 769 -5.34 -5.22 16.49
C LEU A 769 -5.43 -3.73 16.13
N VAL A 770 -5.10 -2.81 17.05
CA VAL A 770 -5.04 -1.37 16.71
C VAL A 770 -3.84 -1.03 15.82
N VAL A 771 -2.62 -1.45 16.17
CA VAL A 771 -1.43 -1.09 15.37
C VAL A 771 -1.37 -1.78 14.00
N SER A 772 -2.08 -2.90 13.83
CA SER A 772 -2.30 -3.58 12.54
C SER A 772 -3.30 -2.86 11.61
N THR A 773 -4.10 -1.92 12.13
CA THR A 773 -5.27 -1.38 11.42
C THR A 773 -5.27 0.13 11.21
N VAL A 774 -4.64 0.90 12.10
CA VAL A 774 -4.54 2.36 11.95
C VAL A 774 -3.61 2.76 10.80
N ASP A 775 -3.98 3.78 10.03
CA ASP A 775 -3.06 4.47 9.13
C ASP A 775 -2.25 5.57 9.85
N ALA A 776 -1.39 6.28 9.11
CA ALA A 776 -0.54 7.33 9.68
C ALA A 776 -1.33 8.55 10.21
N CYS A 777 -2.49 8.87 9.63
CA CYS A 777 -3.35 9.96 10.07
C CYS A 777 -4.10 9.55 11.36
N GLN A 778 -4.62 8.33 11.39
CA GLN A 778 -5.29 7.75 12.56
C GLN A 778 -4.31 7.58 13.73
N LEU A 779 -3.07 7.15 13.47
CA LEU A 779 -1.99 7.15 14.46
C LEU A 779 -1.70 8.56 14.99
N GLN A 780 -1.65 9.58 14.11
CA GLN A 780 -1.46 10.97 14.52
C GLN A 780 -2.62 11.46 15.41
N GLU A 781 -3.87 11.10 15.11
CA GLU A 781 -5.03 11.43 15.95
C GLU A 781 -4.94 10.77 17.33
N LEU A 782 -4.60 9.48 17.41
CA LEU A 782 -4.39 8.77 18.68
C LEU A 782 -3.25 9.41 19.49
N VAL A 783 -2.12 9.71 18.86
CA VAL A 783 -0.99 10.43 19.48
C VAL A 783 -1.43 11.80 20.00
N CYS A 784 -2.20 12.57 19.24
CA CYS A 784 -2.74 13.85 19.68
C CYS A 784 -3.67 13.70 20.90
N GLN A 785 -4.56 12.71 20.91
CA GLN A 785 -5.45 12.46 22.05
C GLN A 785 -4.69 12.01 23.30
N ILE A 786 -3.62 11.23 23.15
CA ILE A 786 -2.73 10.83 24.25
C ILE A 786 -1.99 12.05 24.80
N MET A 787 -1.40 12.89 23.94
CA MET A 787 -0.66 14.09 24.35
C MET A 787 -1.57 15.17 24.98
N GLN A 788 -2.86 15.20 24.62
CA GLN A 788 -3.88 16.02 25.29
C GLN A 788 -4.31 15.45 26.66
N GLY A 789 -3.95 14.19 26.97
CA GLY A 789 -4.41 13.48 28.17
C GLY A 789 -5.84 12.93 28.08
N HIS A 790 -6.45 12.97 26.89
CA HIS A 790 -7.81 12.47 26.64
C HIS A 790 -7.86 10.95 26.41
N LEU A 791 -6.74 10.35 26.00
CA LEU A 791 -6.62 8.91 25.75
C LEU A 791 -5.43 8.32 26.51
N LYS A 792 -5.59 7.08 26.96
CA LYS A 792 -4.51 6.26 27.52
C LYS A 792 -4.64 4.83 27.03
N MET A 793 -3.59 4.32 26.38
CA MET A 793 -3.53 2.95 25.86
C MET A 793 -2.52 2.07 26.61
N LEU A 794 -1.52 2.68 27.25
CA LEU A 794 -0.40 1.99 27.87
C LEU A 794 -0.38 2.16 29.40
N LYS A 795 0.05 1.12 30.12
CA LYS A 795 0.33 1.17 31.56
C LYS A 795 1.66 0.50 31.90
N LYS A 796 2.29 0.99 32.97
CA LYS A 796 3.65 0.59 33.43
C LYS A 796 3.77 -0.91 33.70
N GLU A 797 2.74 -1.52 34.29
CA GLU A 797 2.74 -2.92 34.74
C GLU A 797 2.78 -3.94 33.59
N SER A 798 2.19 -3.61 32.45
CA SER A 798 2.12 -4.49 31.27
C SER A 798 3.13 -4.13 30.19
N PHE A 799 3.99 -3.13 30.43
CA PHE A 799 4.89 -2.57 29.42
C PHE A 799 5.87 -3.64 28.90
N THR A 800 6.49 -4.41 29.79
CA THR A 800 7.44 -5.48 29.42
C THR A 800 6.78 -6.60 28.60
N SER A 801 5.53 -6.97 28.89
CA SER A 801 4.80 -7.99 28.12
C SER A 801 4.41 -7.49 26.73
N LEU A 802 3.94 -6.24 26.61
CA LEU A 802 3.65 -5.61 25.32
C LEU A 802 4.93 -5.50 24.47
N LEU A 803 6.00 -4.93 25.04
CA LEU A 803 7.29 -4.73 24.38
C LEU A 803 7.99 -6.03 24.00
N THR A 804 7.75 -7.14 24.71
CA THR A 804 8.29 -8.46 24.32
C THR A 804 7.47 -9.09 23.20
N ALA A 805 6.15 -8.90 23.20
CA ALA A 805 5.28 -9.39 22.12
C ALA A 805 5.52 -8.63 20.81
N SER A 806 5.68 -7.30 20.88
CA SER A 806 5.82 -6.43 19.71
C SER A 806 7.06 -6.69 18.87
N LEU A 807 8.08 -7.37 19.41
CA LEU A 807 9.26 -7.81 18.66
C LEU A 807 8.93 -8.81 17.53
N ASN A 808 7.71 -9.37 17.52
CA ASN A 808 7.23 -10.32 16.51
C ASN A 808 6.13 -9.69 15.61
N TRP A 809 5.90 -8.38 15.72
CA TRP A 809 4.94 -7.62 14.91
C TRP A 809 5.62 -7.08 13.64
N GLU A 810 4.85 -6.77 12.61
CA GLU A 810 5.38 -6.22 11.35
C GLU A 810 6.05 -4.85 11.57
N THR A 811 6.97 -4.47 10.68
CA THR A 811 7.73 -3.21 10.74
C THR A 811 6.85 -1.98 11.02
N PHE A 812 5.71 -1.84 10.35
CA PHE A 812 4.81 -0.70 10.56
C PHE A 812 4.08 -0.78 11.92
N GLU A 813 3.62 -1.97 12.32
CA GLU A 813 2.99 -2.22 13.62
C GLU A 813 3.94 -1.86 14.78
N GLN A 814 5.22 -2.20 14.64
CA GLN A 814 6.27 -1.79 15.57
C GLN A 814 6.46 -0.28 15.59
N TYR A 815 6.57 0.39 14.44
CA TYR A 815 6.69 1.85 14.40
C TYR A 815 5.47 2.55 15.04
N CYS A 816 4.25 2.10 14.76
CA CYS A 816 3.03 2.58 15.42
C CYS A 816 3.10 2.42 16.94
N PHE A 817 3.49 1.23 17.43
CA PHE A 817 3.67 0.98 18.87
C PHE A 817 4.71 1.89 19.50
N TRP A 818 5.84 2.15 18.84
CA TRP A 818 6.87 3.07 19.33
C TRP A 818 6.41 4.53 19.34
N GLN A 819 5.64 5.00 18.35
CA GLN A 819 5.02 6.34 18.42
C GLN A 819 4.04 6.44 19.60
N LEU A 820 3.24 5.40 19.88
CA LEU A 820 2.37 5.35 21.05
C LEU A 820 3.17 5.33 22.36
N ILE A 821 4.36 4.71 22.42
CA ILE A 821 5.27 4.78 23.58
C ILE A 821 5.77 6.21 23.79
N PHE A 822 6.24 6.89 22.73
CA PHE A 822 6.73 8.27 22.81
C PHE A 822 5.62 9.25 23.24
N ALA A 823 4.40 9.09 22.72
CA ALA A 823 3.25 9.92 23.09
C ALA A 823 2.86 9.83 24.58
N HIS A 824 3.12 8.68 25.23
CA HIS A 824 2.84 8.46 26.66
C HIS A 824 3.99 8.90 27.59
N ASP A 825 5.11 9.41 27.06
CA ASP A 825 6.29 9.85 27.83
C ASP A 825 6.82 8.79 28.84
N PHE A 826 7.05 7.56 28.34
CA PHE A 826 7.71 6.53 29.14
C PHE A 826 9.23 6.77 29.21
N PRO A 827 9.83 6.94 30.40
CA PRO A 827 11.27 7.09 30.53
C PRO A 827 12.00 5.78 30.16
N ILE A 828 13.26 5.92 29.75
CA ILE A 828 14.03 4.83 29.15
C ILE A 828 14.18 3.58 30.04
N ASP A 829 14.14 3.75 31.37
CA ASP A 829 14.22 2.65 32.34
C ASP A 829 13.24 1.49 32.09
N TYR A 830 12.10 1.75 31.44
CA TYR A 830 11.11 0.72 31.08
C TYR A 830 11.53 -0.15 29.88
N VAL A 831 12.39 0.34 28.98
CA VAL A 831 12.90 -0.42 27.81
C VAL A 831 14.23 -1.12 28.07
N LEU A 832 15.07 -0.60 28.99
CA LEU A 832 16.40 -1.15 29.29
C LEU A 832 16.44 -2.66 29.59
N PRO A 833 15.49 -3.27 30.34
CA PRO A 833 15.53 -4.71 30.65
C PRO A 833 15.36 -5.64 29.45
N VAL A 834 14.94 -5.11 28.29
CA VAL A 834 14.82 -5.84 27.02
C VAL A 834 16.06 -5.65 26.15
N LEU A 835 16.80 -4.54 26.29
CA LEU A 835 17.93 -4.16 25.44
C LEU A 835 19.03 -5.23 25.28
N PRO A 836 19.42 -6.02 26.31
CA PRO A 836 20.40 -7.10 26.15
C PRO A 836 19.93 -8.29 25.29
N LYS A 837 18.63 -8.38 24.96
CA LYS A 837 18.02 -9.49 24.19
C LYS A 837 17.89 -9.18 22.69
N LEU A 838 17.83 -7.90 22.31
CA LEU A 838 17.52 -7.45 20.95
C LEU A 838 18.68 -7.74 19.98
N GLN A 839 18.46 -8.59 19.00
CA GLN A 839 19.41 -8.87 17.92
C GLN A 839 19.43 -7.73 16.89
N PHE A 840 20.62 -7.34 16.42
CA PHE A 840 20.81 -6.17 15.55
C PHE A 840 20.03 -6.22 14.23
N ARG A 841 19.95 -7.40 13.60
CA ARG A 841 19.28 -7.58 12.30
C ARG A 841 17.77 -7.82 12.41
N ASP A 842 17.33 -8.46 13.50
CA ASP A 842 15.97 -8.97 13.61
C ASP A 842 15.02 -8.02 14.36
N HIS A 843 15.55 -6.93 14.94
CA HIS A 843 14.81 -5.98 15.79
C HIS A 843 15.16 -4.51 15.45
N ALA A 844 15.29 -4.21 14.16
CA ALA A 844 15.82 -2.93 13.68
C ALA A 844 14.97 -1.72 14.12
N GLU A 845 13.64 -1.87 14.15
CA GLU A 845 12.64 -0.87 14.53
C GLU A 845 12.75 -0.53 16.02
N ALA A 846 12.82 -1.57 16.86
CA ALA A 846 12.99 -1.44 18.30
C ALA A 846 14.36 -0.84 18.68
N LEU A 847 15.43 -1.29 18.03
CA LEU A 847 16.76 -0.72 18.26
C LEU A 847 16.84 0.74 17.79
N THR A 848 16.34 1.08 16.61
CA THR A 848 16.30 2.48 16.12
C THR A 848 15.53 3.38 17.08
N SER A 849 14.38 2.92 17.57
CA SER A 849 13.55 3.66 18.53
C SER A 849 14.27 3.87 19.88
N ILE A 850 14.91 2.83 20.43
CA ILE A 850 15.69 2.95 21.67
C ILE A 850 16.93 3.82 21.48
N LEU A 851 17.56 3.83 20.30
CA LEU A 851 18.69 4.72 20.00
C LEU A 851 18.27 6.20 20.03
N PHE A 852 17.06 6.52 19.57
CA PHE A 852 16.50 7.86 19.70
C PHE A 852 16.11 8.24 21.14
N MET A 853 15.78 7.28 22.01
CA MET A 853 15.67 7.53 23.46
C MET A 853 17.04 7.80 24.09
N LEU A 854 18.05 6.95 23.80
CA LEU A 854 19.42 7.12 24.29
C LEU A 854 20.03 8.47 23.87
N LYS A 855 19.67 8.98 22.68
CA LYS A 855 20.07 10.31 22.18
C LYS A 855 19.59 11.48 23.05
N GLN A 856 18.44 11.33 23.71
CA GLN A 856 17.85 12.37 24.58
C GLN A 856 18.40 12.29 26.01
N GLU A 857 18.92 11.13 26.40
CA GLU A 857 19.42 10.83 27.73
C GLU A 857 20.90 11.18 27.91
N LYS A 858 21.29 11.46 29.16
CA LYS A 858 22.69 11.68 29.54
C LYS A 858 23.33 10.35 29.97
N PRO A 859 24.60 10.06 29.66
CA PRO A 859 25.21 8.79 30.07
C PRO A 859 25.16 8.61 31.60
N THR A 860 24.70 7.44 32.04
CA THR A 860 24.68 7.02 33.45
C THR A 860 25.27 5.61 33.59
N LEU A 861 25.66 5.25 34.81
CA LEU A 861 26.26 3.95 35.08
C LEU A 861 25.29 2.78 34.79
N GLU A 862 23.97 2.97 34.92
CA GLU A 862 22.99 1.92 34.65
C GLU A 862 22.69 1.79 33.15
N LEU A 863 22.56 2.92 32.42
CA LEU A 863 22.48 2.90 30.97
C LEU A 863 23.66 2.16 30.34
N LEU A 864 24.88 2.46 30.79
CA LEU A 864 26.10 1.81 30.30
C LEU A 864 26.17 0.32 30.68
N ARG A 865 25.68 -0.10 31.85
CA ARG A 865 25.58 -1.52 32.20
C ARG A 865 24.67 -2.29 31.24
N GLN A 866 23.47 -1.77 30.97
CA GLN A 866 22.49 -2.45 30.12
C GLN A 866 22.88 -2.40 28.63
N LEU A 867 23.53 -1.31 28.19
CA LEU A 867 24.09 -1.16 26.85
C LEU A 867 25.24 -2.15 26.61
N LEU A 868 26.22 -2.22 27.51
CA LEU A 868 27.39 -3.10 27.38
C LEU A 868 27.09 -4.57 27.71
N ALA A 869 25.94 -4.87 28.32
CA ALA A 869 25.45 -6.24 28.54
C ALA A 869 24.98 -6.91 27.24
N ARG A 870 24.79 -6.15 26.15
CA ARG A 870 24.59 -6.71 24.80
C ARG A 870 25.78 -7.60 24.40
N GLN A 871 25.50 -8.62 23.60
CA GLN A 871 26.56 -9.41 22.98
C GLN A 871 27.32 -8.53 21.96
N ASN A 872 28.63 -8.73 21.90
CA ASN A 872 29.47 -8.16 20.85
C ASN A 872 29.38 -9.09 19.63
N VAL A 873 28.97 -8.56 18.49
CA VAL A 873 28.76 -9.29 17.24
C VAL A 873 29.24 -8.43 16.08
N ASP A 874 29.98 -9.02 15.14
CA ASP A 874 30.52 -8.29 13.99
C ASP A 874 29.42 -7.61 13.16
N GLY A 875 29.47 -6.28 13.09
CA GLY A 875 28.50 -5.45 12.38
C GLY A 875 27.32 -4.93 13.22
N ASP A 876 27.22 -5.23 14.52
CA ASP A 876 26.29 -4.51 15.41
C ASP A 876 26.86 -3.13 15.77
N MET A 877 26.42 -2.11 15.02
CA MET A 877 26.86 -0.73 15.23
C MET A 877 26.11 0.00 16.36
N PHE A 878 25.13 -0.62 17.03
CA PHE A 878 24.25 0.05 17.99
C PHE A 878 25.01 0.63 19.18
N VAL A 879 25.88 -0.17 19.81
CA VAL A 879 26.67 0.25 20.98
C VAL A 879 27.67 1.34 20.60
N VAL A 880 28.37 1.16 19.48
CA VAL A 880 29.33 2.14 18.95
C VAL A 880 28.66 3.47 18.63
N ALA A 881 27.47 3.46 18.02
CA ALA A 881 26.71 4.66 17.69
C ALA A 881 26.27 5.43 18.94
N ALA A 882 25.73 4.73 19.95
CA ALA A 882 25.32 5.35 21.21
C ALA A 882 26.51 5.96 21.98
N LEU A 883 27.63 5.22 22.08
CA LEU A 883 28.84 5.71 22.74
C LEU A 883 29.46 6.91 22.00
N ARG A 884 29.65 6.82 20.67
CA ARG A 884 30.23 7.92 19.86
C ARG A 884 29.33 9.15 19.81
N TYR A 885 28.02 9.01 19.98
CA TYR A 885 27.13 10.17 20.18
C TYR A 885 27.42 10.85 21.52
N TRP A 886 27.42 10.11 22.64
CA TRP A 886 27.72 10.67 23.96
C TRP A 886 29.15 11.19 24.10
N CYS A 887 30.13 10.68 23.34
CA CYS A 887 31.48 11.24 23.30
C CYS A 887 31.53 12.72 22.87
N ARG A 888 30.53 13.23 22.14
CA ARG A 888 30.53 14.62 21.65
C ARG A 888 30.21 15.64 22.74
N ASP A 889 29.26 15.31 23.61
CA ASP A 889 28.68 16.24 24.59
C ASP A 889 29.05 15.88 26.04
N TYR A 890 29.57 14.68 26.29
CA TYR A 890 29.75 14.10 27.63
C TYR A 890 31.06 13.30 27.81
N GLU A 891 32.11 13.59 27.04
CA GLU A 891 33.34 12.78 26.97
C GLU A 891 33.95 12.43 28.33
N GLU A 892 34.30 13.43 29.15
CA GLU A 892 34.93 13.24 30.47
C GLU A 892 34.10 12.29 31.36
N LYS A 893 32.79 12.55 31.42
CA LYS A 893 31.83 11.78 32.22
C LYS A 893 31.66 10.36 31.70
N LEU A 894 31.66 10.18 30.39
CA LEU A 894 31.60 8.87 29.76
C LEU A 894 32.87 8.06 30.04
N GLY A 895 34.05 8.70 29.95
CA GLY A 895 35.34 8.11 30.33
C GLY A 895 35.38 7.67 31.78
N GLU A 896 34.94 8.54 32.71
CA GLU A 896 34.85 8.23 34.14
C GLU A 896 33.91 7.02 34.41
N LEU A 897 32.73 7.00 33.80
CA LEU A 897 31.75 5.93 33.98
C LEU A 897 32.22 4.59 33.40
N LEU A 898 32.85 4.60 32.21
CA LEU A 898 33.42 3.39 31.59
C LEU A 898 34.61 2.86 32.38
N ALA A 899 35.52 3.72 32.83
CA ALA A 899 36.67 3.37 33.67
C ALA A 899 36.24 2.75 35.01
N ASN A 900 35.27 3.36 35.68
CA ASN A 900 34.65 2.83 36.90
C ASN A 900 34.04 1.44 36.67
N LEU A 901 33.34 1.25 35.54
CA LEU A 901 32.70 -0.01 35.17
C LEU A 901 33.73 -1.12 34.87
N LEU A 902 34.81 -0.80 34.15
CA LEU A 902 35.90 -1.73 33.83
C LEU A 902 36.70 -2.12 35.09
N SER A 903 37.10 -1.15 35.91
CA SER A 903 37.82 -1.40 37.17
C SER A 903 37.01 -2.23 38.18
N THR A 904 35.67 -2.12 38.13
CA THR A 904 34.75 -2.97 38.91
C THR A 904 34.70 -4.43 38.42
N ARG A 905 35.13 -4.72 37.18
CA ARG A 905 35.25 -6.09 36.64
C ARG A 905 36.61 -6.73 36.88
N TYR A 906 37.67 -5.91 36.95
CA TYR A 906 39.04 -6.35 37.19
C TYR A 906 39.62 -5.78 38.49
N PRO A 907 39.04 -6.06 39.68
CA PRO A 907 39.45 -5.42 40.93
C PRO A 907 40.92 -5.73 41.29
N ALA A 908 41.69 -4.68 41.63
CA ALA A 908 43.12 -4.77 41.93
C ALA A 908 43.51 -5.67 43.12
N THR A 909 42.54 -6.08 43.95
CA THR A 909 42.75 -7.04 45.05
C THR A 909 41.94 -8.32 44.82
N SER A 910 42.62 -9.47 44.81
CA SER A 910 42.00 -10.78 44.57
C SER A 910 40.85 -11.09 45.55
N PRO A 911 39.61 -11.35 45.07
CA PRO A 911 38.50 -11.73 45.94
C PRO A 911 38.72 -13.13 46.53
N ASN A 912 38.86 -13.20 47.84
CA ASN A 912 39.18 -14.44 48.57
C ASN A 912 38.18 -15.58 48.30
N LYS A 913 38.73 -16.79 48.13
CA LYS A 913 38.04 -18.06 47.82
C LYS A 913 36.62 -18.19 48.43
N ARG A 914 35.58 -18.27 47.58
CA ARG A 914 34.50 -19.27 47.74
C ARG A 914 33.60 -19.49 46.52
N LYS A 915 33.17 -20.74 46.39
CA LYS A 915 32.07 -21.29 45.56
C LYS A 915 32.20 -21.17 44.02
N ARG A 916 32.63 -22.29 43.42
CA ARG A 916 32.10 -22.71 42.11
C ARG A 916 30.57 -22.88 42.20
N SER A 917 29.85 -22.35 41.23
CA SER A 917 28.53 -22.85 40.80
C SER A 917 28.64 -23.17 39.31
N GLY A 918 28.28 -24.39 38.91
CA GLY A 918 28.50 -24.88 37.55
C GLY A 918 27.61 -24.20 36.51
N ALA A 919 28.02 -24.28 35.25
CA ALA A 919 27.24 -23.76 34.13
C ALA A 919 25.85 -24.41 34.06
N LYS A 920 24.81 -23.58 34.18
CA LYS A 920 23.49 -23.86 33.60
C LYS A 920 23.05 -22.62 32.84
N HIS A 921 22.75 -22.81 31.57
CA HIS A 921 22.25 -21.80 30.66
C HIS A 921 20.85 -21.38 31.11
N ASN A 922 20.70 -20.19 31.69
CA ASN A 922 19.41 -19.55 31.93
C ASN A 922 19.60 -18.03 32.03
N GLN A 923 18.85 -17.26 31.23
CA GLN A 923 19.09 -15.82 31.07
C GLN A 923 18.38 -15.01 32.17
N GLN A 924 19.16 -14.50 33.12
CA GLN A 924 18.81 -13.29 33.87
C GLN A 924 19.78 -12.16 33.46
N PRO A 925 19.36 -10.88 33.53
CA PRO A 925 20.24 -9.75 33.22
C PRO A 925 21.30 -9.56 34.32
N GLY A 926 22.38 -10.32 34.21
CA GLY A 926 23.61 -10.06 34.95
C GLY A 926 24.33 -8.83 34.39
N PRO A 927 25.20 -8.18 35.18
CA PRO A 927 26.04 -7.11 34.67
C PRO A 927 27.02 -7.63 33.60
N PRO A 928 27.47 -6.78 32.66
CA PRO A 928 28.38 -7.18 31.58
C PRO A 928 29.69 -7.75 32.14
N THR A 929 30.24 -8.78 31.48
CA THR A 929 31.56 -9.34 31.83
C THR A 929 32.68 -8.35 31.49
N GLY A 930 33.87 -8.52 32.09
CA GLY A 930 35.04 -7.72 31.71
C GLY A 930 35.39 -7.86 30.22
N GLU A 931 35.21 -9.05 29.66
CA GLU A 931 35.47 -9.36 28.25
C GLU A 931 34.49 -8.63 27.31
N GLN A 932 33.19 -8.53 27.68
CA GLN A 932 32.22 -7.74 26.92
C GLN A 932 32.58 -6.24 26.92
N VAL A 933 33.01 -5.71 28.06
CA VAL A 933 33.41 -4.30 28.17
C VAL A 933 34.64 -4.02 27.31
N LEU A 934 35.68 -4.87 27.38
CA LEU A 934 36.87 -4.75 26.53
C LEU A 934 36.53 -4.87 25.04
N GLY A 935 35.66 -5.80 24.64
CA GLY A 935 35.26 -5.96 23.24
C GLY A 935 34.50 -4.75 22.68
N HIS A 936 33.56 -4.18 23.45
CA HIS A 936 32.83 -2.97 23.06
C HIS A 936 33.74 -1.72 23.02
N LEU A 937 34.75 -1.65 23.90
CA LEU A 937 35.78 -0.60 23.83
C LEU A 937 36.69 -0.77 22.60
N ASP A 938 37.13 -1.98 22.27
CA ASP A 938 37.95 -2.20 21.07
C ASP A 938 37.17 -1.91 19.77
N GLN A 939 35.88 -2.29 19.70
CA GLN A 939 35.02 -1.88 18.57
C GLN A 939 34.86 -0.35 18.48
N LEU A 940 34.68 0.35 19.62
CA LEU A 940 34.64 1.81 19.61
C LEU A 940 35.96 2.40 19.10
N ARG A 941 37.12 1.88 19.55
CA ARG A 941 38.45 2.26 19.05
C ARG A 941 38.57 2.04 17.54
N GLN A 942 38.22 0.86 17.03
CA GLN A 942 38.31 0.51 15.61
C GLN A 942 37.48 1.45 14.70
N HIS A 943 36.42 2.06 15.24
CA HIS A 943 35.58 3.00 14.51
C HIS A 943 35.90 4.49 14.76
N CYS A 944 36.82 4.82 15.65
CA CYS A 944 37.33 6.20 15.80
C CYS A 944 38.34 6.49 14.67
N THR A 945 38.13 7.61 13.98
CA THR A 945 38.79 7.92 12.69
C THR A 945 39.84 9.03 12.78
N SER A 946 39.86 9.80 13.87
CA SER A 946 40.89 10.82 14.13
C SER A 946 41.49 10.66 15.53
N SER A 947 42.66 11.24 15.76
CA SER A 947 43.28 11.26 17.10
C SER A 947 42.50 12.08 18.12
N ALA A 948 41.60 12.97 17.68
CA ALA A 948 40.70 13.70 18.57
C ALA A 948 39.59 12.78 19.11
N GLU A 949 39.04 11.89 18.27
CA GLU A 949 38.04 10.89 18.68
C GLU A 949 38.57 9.81 19.64
N LEU A 950 39.88 9.81 19.92
CA LEU A 950 40.53 8.90 20.87
C LEU A 950 40.86 9.55 22.23
N GLN A 951 40.51 10.82 22.47
CA GLN A 951 40.82 11.52 23.73
C GLN A 951 40.23 10.82 24.97
N LEU A 952 39.03 10.24 24.84
CA LEU A 952 38.39 9.33 25.81
C LEU A 952 39.35 8.29 26.42
N TYR A 953 40.21 7.67 25.59
CA TYR A 953 41.16 6.65 26.01
C TYR A 953 42.37 7.21 26.76
N HIS A 954 42.71 8.48 26.52
CA HIS A 954 43.83 9.19 27.16
C HIS A 954 43.44 9.75 28.54
N SER A 955 42.15 9.78 28.89
CA SER A 955 41.69 10.17 30.23
C SER A 955 42.32 9.30 31.32
N GLU A 956 42.85 9.92 32.40
CA GLU A 956 43.60 9.19 33.43
C GLU A 956 42.81 8.02 34.05
N GLY A 957 41.49 8.18 34.18
CA GLY A 957 40.61 7.12 34.66
C GLY A 957 40.63 5.90 33.74
N MET A 958 40.49 6.11 32.43
CA MET A 958 40.51 5.03 31.44
C MET A 958 41.89 4.38 31.34
N GLN A 959 42.97 5.18 31.32
CA GLN A 959 44.36 4.69 31.33
C GLN A 959 44.59 3.72 32.51
N ARG A 960 44.28 4.16 33.74
CA ARG A 960 44.41 3.34 34.95
C ARG A 960 43.52 2.09 34.92
N ALA A 961 42.30 2.19 34.39
CA ALA A 961 41.38 1.06 34.27
C ALA A 961 41.83 0.03 33.21
N LEU A 962 42.42 0.46 32.10
CA LEU A 962 42.95 -0.41 31.04
C LEU A 962 44.19 -1.17 31.53
N GLN A 963 45.15 -0.48 32.16
CA GLN A 963 46.33 -1.12 32.79
C GLN A 963 45.91 -2.15 33.84
N GLN A 964 44.95 -1.80 34.69
CA GLN A 964 44.37 -2.70 35.70
C GLN A 964 43.70 -3.94 35.06
N ALA A 965 42.97 -3.76 33.95
CA ALA A 965 42.38 -4.87 33.20
C ALA A 965 43.41 -5.75 32.48
N GLN A 966 44.47 -5.14 31.92
CA GLN A 966 45.58 -5.83 31.25
C GLN A 966 46.32 -6.75 32.22
N ALA A 967 46.72 -6.23 33.38
CA ALA A 967 47.42 -6.97 34.43
C ALA A 967 46.59 -8.12 35.02
N ALA A 968 45.26 -8.00 35.03
CA ALA A 968 44.33 -9.02 35.49
C ALA A 968 43.84 -10.00 34.39
N SER A 969 44.26 -9.81 33.13
CA SER A 969 43.80 -10.60 31.98
C SER A 969 44.71 -11.78 31.63
N SER A 970 44.09 -12.84 31.10
CA SER A 970 44.81 -14.00 30.55
C SER A 970 45.63 -13.64 29.30
N ASP A 971 46.59 -14.49 28.95
CA ASP A 971 47.42 -14.30 27.74
C ASP A 971 46.58 -14.36 26.45
N SER A 972 45.44 -15.06 26.46
CA SER A 972 44.48 -15.06 25.36
C SER A 972 43.80 -13.69 25.20
N LEU A 973 43.31 -13.09 26.29
CA LEU A 973 42.68 -11.76 26.28
C LEU A 973 43.67 -10.66 25.91
N ARG A 974 44.88 -10.69 26.47
CA ARG A 974 45.96 -9.76 26.11
C ARG A 974 46.38 -9.86 24.65
N LYS A 975 46.27 -11.05 24.03
CA LYS A 975 46.49 -11.21 22.58
C LYS A 975 45.30 -10.73 21.74
N SER A 976 44.06 -10.94 22.20
CA SER A 976 42.85 -10.52 21.46
C SER A 976 42.64 -9.00 21.45
N TYR A 977 43.02 -8.30 22.52
CA TYR A 977 42.82 -6.84 22.66
C TYR A 977 44.14 -6.07 22.76
N GLY A 978 45.21 -6.57 22.13
CA GLY A 978 46.55 -5.99 22.20
C GLY A 978 46.59 -4.51 21.79
N ASP A 979 45.98 -4.15 20.67
CA ASP A 979 45.88 -2.77 20.19
C ASP A 979 45.17 -1.82 21.18
N LEU A 980 44.16 -2.31 21.91
CA LEU A 980 43.42 -1.52 22.90
C LEU A 980 44.28 -1.28 24.15
N PHE A 981 45.05 -2.29 24.57
CA PHE A 981 45.97 -2.15 25.70
C PHE A 981 47.18 -1.28 25.36
N ALA A 982 47.68 -1.31 24.12
CA ALA A 982 48.77 -0.45 23.66
C ALA A 982 48.47 1.06 23.83
N LEU A 983 47.19 1.47 23.77
CA LEU A 983 46.78 2.85 24.06
C LEU A 983 47.05 3.29 25.52
N ALA A 984 47.30 2.36 26.44
CA ALA A 984 47.60 2.61 27.84
C ALA A 984 49.08 2.39 28.21
N GLU A 985 49.93 1.99 27.25
CA GLU A 985 51.38 1.78 27.42
C GLU A 985 52.20 3.03 27.06
N VAL A 986 51.65 3.95 26.25
CA VAL A 986 52.36 5.13 25.68
C VAL A 986 52.86 6.13 26.73
N ASN A 987 52.36 6.08 27.97
CA ASN A 987 52.66 7.07 29.03
C ASN A 987 53.84 6.71 29.95
N GLU A 988 54.39 5.49 29.94
CA GLU A 988 55.45 5.11 30.90
C GLU A 988 56.86 5.67 30.59
N GLU A 989 57.14 6.14 29.37
CA GLU A 989 58.49 6.61 28.99
C GLU A 989 58.95 7.95 29.63
N ASN A 990 58.15 8.58 30.50
CA ASN A 990 58.39 9.94 31.01
C ASN A 990 58.62 10.09 32.54
N GLU A 991 58.74 9.01 33.32
CA GLU A 991 59.19 9.12 34.73
C GLU A 991 60.66 8.71 34.94
N PRO A 992 61.47 9.47 35.71
CA PRO A 992 62.86 9.12 36.03
C PRO A 992 62.96 8.03 37.12
N PRO A 993 64.01 7.19 37.10
CA PRO A 993 64.05 5.97 37.90
C PRO A 993 64.27 6.20 39.41
N PRO A 994 63.63 5.38 40.28
CA PRO A 994 63.77 5.47 41.74
C PRO A 994 65.09 4.86 42.27
N PRO A 995 65.57 5.30 43.45
CA PRO A 995 66.82 4.80 44.05
C PRO A 995 66.72 3.38 44.63
N PRO A 996 67.85 2.66 44.77
CA PRO A 996 67.88 1.23 45.13
C PRO A 996 67.55 0.93 46.62
N PRO A 997 67.11 -0.31 46.93
CA PRO A 997 66.45 -0.63 48.20
C PRO A 997 67.39 -1.11 49.33
N THR A 998 66.89 -1.05 50.57
CA THR A 998 67.52 -1.69 51.74
C THR A 998 66.65 -2.78 52.37
N SER A 999 67.28 -3.95 52.56
CA SER A 999 67.05 -5.06 53.49
C SER A 999 66.12 -4.86 54.72
N SER A 1000 65.47 -5.88 55.29
CA SER A 1000 65.23 -7.30 54.90
C SER A 1000 64.38 -8.03 55.98
N ALA A 1001 64.08 -9.32 55.77
CA ALA A 1001 63.78 -10.35 56.79
C ALA A 1001 62.41 -10.32 57.52
N ARG A 1002 61.83 -11.44 58.00
CA ARG A 1002 61.81 -12.85 57.52
C ARG A 1002 60.73 -13.67 58.29
N LYS A 1003 60.09 -14.62 57.60
CA LYS A 1003 59.45 -15.89 58.08
C LYS A 1003 58.30 -15.87 59.12
N HIS A 1004 57.19 -16.47 58.68
CA HIS A 1004 56.34 -17.49 59.33
C HIS A 1004 56.41 -17.77 60.85
N ALA A 1005 55.22 -17.85 61.45
CA ALA A 1005 54.79 -18.96 62.31
C ALA A 1005 53.26 -19.21 62.11
N ALA A 1006 52.73 -20.34 62.61
CA ALA A 1006 51.31 -20.71 62.51
C ALA A 1006 50.89 -21.65 63.67
N ALA A 1007 49.58 -21.96 63.76
CA ALA A 1007 48.95 -22.95 64.65
C ALA A 1007 48.92 -22.62 66.18
N SER A 1008 48.03 -23.21 67.02
CA SER A 1008 46.67 -23.77 66.78
C SER A 1008 45.95 -24.12 68.12
N ALA A 1009 44.60 -24.25 68.04
CA ALA A 1009 43.73 -25.21 68.76
C ALA A 1009 43.51 -25.16 70.31
N GLY A 1010 42.31 -25.64 70.71
CA GLY A 1010 41.91 -26.02 72.09
C GLY A 1010 40.84 -25.10 72.73
N GLY A 1011 39.68 -25.57 73.21
CA GLY A 1011 39.04 -26.90 73.06
C GLY A 1011 37.83 -27.13 74.00
N GLY A 1012 36.73 -27.73 73.48
CA GLY A 1012 35.54 -28.19 74.26
C GLY A 1012 34.52 -27.10 74.67
N GLY A 1013 33.23 -27.40 74.91
CA GLY A 1013 32.44 -28.62 74.63
C GLY A 1013 31.02 -28.59 75.24
N ALA A 1014 29.99 -29.04 74.49
CA ALA A 1014 28.55 -29.20 74.86
C ALA A 1014 27.76 -27.92 75.30
N GLY A 1015 26.42 -27.84 75.23
CA GLY A 1015 25.44 -28.71 74.54
C GLY A 1015 23.94 -28.42 74.82
N SER A 1016 23.13 -28.24 73.75
CA SER A 1016 21.66 -28.43 73.65
C SER A 1016 20.61 -27.35 74.09
N LYS A 1017 20.03 -26.69 73.07
CA LYS A 1017 18.58 -26.42 72.79
C LYS A 1017 17.65 -25.65 73.78
N GLY A 1018 16.98 -24.63 73.22
CA GLY A 1018 15.68 -24.07 73.66
C GLY A 1018 15.33 -22.82 72.81
N GLY A 1019 14.07 -22.57 72.43
CA GLY A 1019 13.71 -21.47 71.51
C GLY A 1019 12.29 -20.91 71.65
N GLN A 1020 12.02 -19.73 71.06
CA GLN A 1020 10.77 -18.97 71.17
C GLN A 1020 10.38 -18.23 69.87
N ARG A 1021 9.15 -17.65 69.83
CA ARG A 1021 8.53 -17.00 68.65
C ARG A 1021 7.44 -15.98 69.08
N LYS A 1022 7.15 -14.98 68.21
CA LYS A 1022 5.95 -14.07 68.13
C LYS A 1022 5.83 -12.76 68.96
N THR A 1023 6.01 -11.62 68.25
CA THR A 1023 5.09 -10.46 68.02
C THR A 1023 4.38 -9.64 69.13
N GLY A 1024 4.40 -8.29 69.03
CA GLY A 1024 3.15 -7.46 68.94
C GLY A 1024 3.13 -5.98 69.45
N ALA A 1025 2.69 -5.02 68.60
CA ALA A 1025 2.07 -3.68 68.88
C ALA A 1025 2.90 -2.54 69.54
N ASN A 1026 2.68 -1.19 69.42
CA ASN A 1026 1.84 -0.23 68.61
C ASN A 1026 2.27 1.25 68.99
N THR A 1027 1.93 2.45 68.41
CA THR A 1027 1.34 3.02 67.14
C THR A 1027 1.40 4.58 67.11
N ARG A 1028 1.47 5.23 65.91
CA ARG A 1028 1.05 6.62 65.50
C ARG A 1028 1.85 7.86 66.01
N GLU A 1029 1.96 9.02 65.33
CA GLU A 1029 1.46 9.63 64.03
C GLU A 1029 2.51 10.72 63.54
N ARG A 1030 2.40 11.71 62.61
CA ARG A 1030 1.34 12.39 61.78
C ARG A 1030 1.87 12.81 60.35
N SER A 1031 1.70 14.06 59.82
CA SER A 1031 1.72 14.33 58.34
C SER A 1031 1.83 15.79 57.77
N SER A 1032 2.24 15.93 56.47
CA SER A 1032 1.92 17.00 55.45
C SER A 1032 2.68 18.38 55.50
N SER A 1033 2.74 19.31 54.50
CA SER A 1033 2.25 19.46 53.08
C SER A 1033 3.06 20.54 52.26
N LYS A 1034 2.83 20.75 50.93
CA LYS A 1034 3.27 21.94 50.09
C LYS A 1034 2.60 22.02 48.68
N ARG A 1035 2.33 23.22 48.09
CA ARG A 1035 1.84 23.46 46.68
C ARG A 1035 2.07 24.93 46.14
N PRO A 1036 1.75 25.30 44.86
CA PRO A 1036 2.33 26.45 44.07
C PRO A 1036 1.41 27.70 43.90
N PRO A 1037 1.72 28.68 43.00
CA PRO A 1037 1.00 28.80 41.68
C PRO A 1037 1.88 29.33 40.46
N PRO A 1038 1.47 30.15 39.44
CA PRO A 1038 1.47 29.70 38.03
C PRO A 1038 1.99 30.67 36.90
N ARG A 1039 1.64 30.33 35.63
CA ARG A 1039 1.92 30.93 34.29
C ARG A 1039 1.63 32.45 34.09
N VAL A 1040 2.19 33.07 33.01
CA VAL A 1040 1.45 33.67 31.84
C VAL A 1040 2.36 34.46 30.86
N SER A 1041 2.05 34.38 29.54
CA SER A 1041 2.34 35.27 28.37
C SER A 1041 3.74 35.84 28.05
N TYR A 1042 4.06 35.86 26.74
CA TYR A 1042 4.75 36.97 26.06
C TYR A 1042 4.13 37.19 24.67
N GLN A 1043 4.04 38.45 24.22
CA GLN A 1043 3.73 38.84 22.85
C GLN A 1043 4.91 39.58 22.21
N ILE A 1044 5.06 39.38 20.89
CA ILE A 1044 5.36 40.37 19.85
C ILE A 1044 6.26 41.57 20.23
N ASP A 1045 7.44 41.66 19.60
CA ASP A 1045 7.74 42.83 18.75
C ASP A 1045 8.85 42.55 17.71
N SER A 1046 8.88 43.32 16.61
CA SER A 1046 9.83 43.11 15.50
C SER A 1046 10.08 44.39 14.67
N THR A 1047 11.35 44.74 14.39
CA THR A 1047 11.72 45.91 13.57
C THR A 1047 13.13 45.83 12.92
N SER A 1048 13.21 46.08 11.60
CA SER A 1048 14.33 46.66 10.79
C SER A 1048 15.74 45.98 10.73
N SER A 1049 16.60 46.15 9.69
CA SER A 1049 16.51 46.58 8.25
C SER A 1049 17.94 46.57 7.61
N SER A 1050 18.06 46.64 6.26
CA SER A 1050 19.25 46.85 5.40
C SER A 1050 20.05 45.57 5.04
N GLU A 1051 20.35 45.15 3.78
CA GLU A 1051 20.45 45.75 2.41
C GLU A 1051 21.74 46.62 2.22
N GLU A 1052 22.57 46.62 1.15
CA GLU A 1052 22.83 45.88 -0.14
C GLU A 1052 24.27 46.31 -0.67
N GLU A 1053 25.00 45.91 -1.74
CA GLU A 1053 25.01 44.94 -2.89
C GLU A 1053 26.48 44.79 -3.44
N GLY A 1054 26.80 43.86 -4.36
CA GLY A 1054 27.96 43.88 -5.31
C GLY A 1054 29.07 42.81 -5.07
N LEU A 1055 29.48 41.86 -5.95
CA LEU A 1055 29.78 41.73 -7.40
C LEU A 1055 31.25 42.08 -7.83
N VAL A 1056 32.00 41.34 -8.69
CA VAL A 1056 31.93 39.94 -9.22
C VAL A 1056 33.22 39.53 -10.02
N ASN A 1057 33.60 38.22 -10.07
CA ASN A 1057 34.45 37.51 -11.10
C ASN A 1057 35.98 37.87 -11.30
N VAL A 1058 36.93 37.05 -11.83
CA VAL A 1058 37.05 35.58 -12.14
C VAL A 1058 38.54 35.10 -12.40
N LYS A 1059 38.85 33.83 -12.03
CA LYS A 1059 39.90 32.85 -12.49
C LYS A 1059 41.42 33.17 -12.69
N GLN A 1060 42.25 32.41 -11.93
CA GLN A 1060 43.37 31.49 -12.32
C GLN A 1060 44.68 31.99 -13.02
N ALA A 1061 45.85 31.64 -12.46
CA ALA A 1061 46.83 30.64 -13.01
C ALA A 1061 48.17 30.50 -12.23
N LYS A 1062 48.81 29.32 -12.32
CA LYS A 1062 49.98 28.83 -11.53
C LYS A 1062 51.37 29.41 -11.93
N LYS A 1063 52.27 29.59 -10.94
CA LYS A 1063 53.70 29.17 -10.99
C LYS A 1063 54.29 28.99 -9.56
N ARG A 1064 55.49 28.39 -9.40
CA ARG A 1064 55.90 27.66 -8.17
C ARG A 1064 57.41 27.75 -7.85
N LYS A 1065 57.78 27.43 -6.60
CA LYS A 1065 59.11 27.44 -5.91
C LYS A 1065 59.45 28.83 -5.32
N LYS A 1066 59.92 28.98 -4.07
CA LYS A 1066 60.46 28.06 -3.03
C LYS A 1066 59.77 28.37 -1.66
N PHE A 1067 59.99 27.68 -0.51
CA PHE A 1067 60.89 26.54 -0.21
C PHE A 1067 60.21 25.41 0.59
N ASN A 1068 60.35 25.34 1.93
CA ASN A 1068 59.98 24.24 2.86
C ASN A 1068 60.16 24.73 4.33
N PRO A 1069 59.69 24.01 5.39
CA PRO A 1069 58.63 23.00 5.45
C PRO A 1069 57.66 23.08 6.69
N VAL A 1070 56.41 22.61 6.49
CA VAL A 1070 55.54 21.81 7.41
C VAL A 1070 55.24 22.31 8.86
N GLY A 1071 53.97 22.35 9.31
CA GLY A 1071 52.70 22.13 8.59
C GLY A 1071 51.49 21.75 9.49
N SER A 1072 50.29 21.75 8.88
CA SER A 1072 48.96 21.47 9.46
C SER A 1072 48.46 22.52 10.47
N ASP A 1073 47.31 23.18 10.33
CA ASP A 1073 45.94 22.75 9.94
C ASP A 1073 45.31 21.73 10.89
N SER A 1074 44.02 21.77 11.23
CA SER A 1074 42.95 22.79 11.18
C SER A 1074 41.70 22.18 11.86
N ASP A 1075 40.66 23.01 12.01
CA ASP A 1075 39.22 22.72 12.30
C ASP A 1075 38.68 23.20 13.66
#